data_AF-A0A812GLB9-F1
#
_entry.id   AF-A0A812GLB9-F1
#
_cell.length_a   1.000
_cell.length_b   1.000
_cell.length_c   1.000
_cell.angle_alpha   90.00
_cell.angle_beta   90.00
_cell.angle_gamma   90.00
#
_symmetry.space_group_name_H-M   'P 1'
#
loop_
_entity.id
_entity.type
_entity.pdbx_description
1 polymer ?
#
loop_
_entity_poly.entity_id
_entity_poly.type
_entity_poly.pdbx_seq_one_letter_code
_entity_poly.pdbx_strand_id
1 'polypeptide(L)'
;MEANLNPKPETGIADVGLTVGDYVGNAAVIVGNSVVEAAETSIDALPSEIKDAASTLGNVAVAAAGAVADVGEVVADATVDLAGDALHAAKHSIAQGVRLASTVGNEIASKATALGGEIAKLGPLAVGLAKAAWDEIKKFINCLAQSFTLCKMLIGNMCDCDGGSDVSASLSGLSMKCKFKHTGDFAQGFGISSSSSSSFEMGDASSGGKIKLPGNLFQQQRKHSGTSLRSRKAMKGSKSKAPAGSCESSLELALEGVVQFEPTLSISLKTNGDTEVGVEGLVRASFDALATAEGGCGLSAERRFPQKPLKKVACAPPFCIIVLLQMVAEVEMSGVITGSAEVGASADFHIQGSVLVNPGGHADADFQNPTIKHQEGFGLAASAFGSVRVGMGPVLTVWPMPGVPIVINPMFNAEVRAQGTLRLSSGMSLAETQAVTSRTAVTANTSQVHHIDMCGAAAVNLYADVDIQGFAIPKPISAQLGTGWIKEKIEESILKGATALVSVITGPAACIPGAGAVTDFVMDAARAAAGTITGLIPNLHLDFTTPSMQLLGPTKLYCKEVFTSPGFDTAPCAAELGCKFAGRPPPAMVTVLPASQVAQHVHTTHSASACYDLPMGDRFIQLGKWRLAAIDDNHFSISHKDGKTAQIFHKEGTQHPGPRSDFGAWGRSIGAAKGISFGFQFIQIGKFRVGAVDENHLSISHIGGKTAQIFRYDGTLQPGPTTAWSTVDRPESMPAGITAGDRFVQLGKFRLGDADGHHFLVTHDSGQTIQIYRGDGTLHPGPRTDWTGAISTRSPSAWTCKDLPEMAHGACDSGWAGFGDRFIQLGDWRLAAIDATHFSISHKDGMTTQIWRADGTVHNGPRNDYNAWGRPLGFPSGITFGPQFIQIGKWRLGQIDLDHFSIAHQDGKTATIYLADGTLRTGPRTDFNAWDRSSGPAGSITFGDRFIQFGRFRFGDADGTHFLVTHSGGQTIQIFHKQGSLHPGPRTDWTAALNDRYPQWHCGTVQSILGSCTGIAAGKHFLQLGEWRLAAIDGNHFSVSHQAGQTAQIYHGAGTLHPGPRTDFGAWHLETKEVHSSQRLAFGDRFIQFGNFRMGEVNEAHFSISHSGGKTSQIFHKQGTLHPGPRTDFGLWGRPEGDPLGVTFGDRFVQIGNFRVGDVDGVHFSVTHVGGKTAQIFRSDGTLAPGPRSDYTTFGRPLTDCNVLAD
;
A
#
# COMPACT_ATOMS: atom_id res chain seq x y z
N MET A 1 -6.84 -57.55 79.39
CA MET A 1 -7.21 -56.24 78.83
C MET A 1 -5.89 -55.50 78.61
N GLU A 2 -5.12 -55.82 77.56
CA GLU A 2 -5.26 -55.35 76.15
C GLU A 2 -5.40 -53.81 76.07
N ALA A 3 -4.62 -53.03 75.30
CA ALA A 3 -3.54 -53.31 74.36
C ALA A 3 -2.75 -52.01 74.02
N ASN A 4 -1.47 -52.17 73.62
CA ASN A 4 -0.73 -51.58 72.47
C ASN A 4 -0.82 -50.08 72.09
N LEU A 5 0.17 -49.42 71.46
CA LEU A 5 1.62 -49.55 71.19
C LEU A 5 2.04 -48.29 70.37
N ASN A 6 3.26 -47.81 70.61
CA ASN A 6 4.21 -47.09 69.73
C ASN A 6 4.04 -45.60 69.30
N PRO A 7 5.10 -44.77 69.46
CA PRO A 7 5.23 -43.43 68.89
C PRO A 7 5.88 -43.44 67.48
N LYS A 8 5.51 -42.47 66.63
CA LYS A 8 6.09 -42.21 65.29
C LYS A 8 7.08 -41.02 65.31
N PRO A 9 8.01 -40.95 64.33
CA PRO A 9 9.28 -40.25 64.43
C PRO A 9 9.21 -38.75 64.07
N GLU A 10 10.14 -37.99 64.65
CA GLU A 10 10.47 -36.60 64.29
C GLU A 10 11.01 -36.54 62.85
N THR A 11 10.43 -35.63 62.06
CA THR A 11 10.87 -35.27 60.71
C THR A 11 12.15 -34.46 60.79
N GLY A 12 13.20 -34.97 60.14
CA GLY A 12 14.55 -34.40 60.19
C GLY A 12 14.73 -33.18 59.28
N ILE A 13 15.89 -32.54 59.47
CA ILE A 13 16.44 -31.36 58.76
C ILE A 13 16.39 -31.47 57.21
N ALA A 14 16.18 -32.67 56.66
CA ALA A 14 15.94 -32.87 55.23
C ALA A 14 14.63 -32.23 54.73
N ASP A 15 13.56 -32.19 55.55
CA ASP A 15 12.25 -31.67 55.13
C ASP A 15 12.20 -30.14 55.04
N VAL A 16 13.02 -29.44 55.81
CA VAL A 16 13.14 -27.96 55.74
C VAL A 16 14.02 -27.54 54.56
N GLY A 17 15.07 -28.30 54.25
CA GLY A 17 15.86 -28.13 53.03
C GLY A 17 15.06 -28.42 51.76
N LEU A 18 14.18 -29.43 51.79
CA LEU A 18 13.19 -29.72 50.76
C LEU A 18 12.14 -28.60 50.63
N THR A 19 11.66 -28.03 51.74
CA THR A 19 10.67 -26.93 51.69
C THR A 19 11.25 -25.62 51.12
N VAL A 20 12.53 -25.31 51.35
CA VAL A 20 13.19 -24.12 50.76
C VAL A 20 13.55 -24.37 49.29
N GLY A 21 13.97 -25.60 48.95
CA GLY A 21 14.11 -26.07 47.57
C GLY A 21 12.78 -26.03 46.81
N ASP A 22 11.67 -26.35 47.47
CA ASP A 22 10.32 -26.31 46.93
C ASP A 22 9.81 -24.88 46.75
N TYR A 23 10.24 -23.88 47.55
CA TYR A 23 9.81 -22.48 47.33
C TYR A 23 10.60 -21.77 46.21
N VAL A 24 11.90 -22.06 46.06
CA VAL A 24 12.73 -21.55 44.95
C VAL A 24 12.42 -22.32 43.66
N GLY A 25 12.19 -23.63 43.78
CA GLY A 25 11.63 -24.49 42.74
C GLY A 25 10.24 -24.03 42.32
N ASN A 26 9.34 -23.71 43.25
CA ASN A 26 7.99 -23.21 42.93
C ASN A 26 8.00 -21.81 42.32
N ALA A 27 8.94 -20.90 42.62
CA ALA A 27 9.00 -19.62 41.90
C ALA A 27 9.45 -19.79 40.43
N ALA A 28 10.34 -20.77 40.14
CA ALA A 28 10.77 -21.12 38.79
C ALA A 28 9.73 -21.99 38.05
N VAL A 29 9.05 -22.89 38.77
CA VAL A 29 7.96 -23.74 38.31
C VAL A 29 6.65 -22.96 38.20
N ILE A 30 6.42 -21.85 38.91
CA ILE A 30 5.26 -20.96 38.68
C ILE A 30 5.44 -20.19 37.37
N VAL A 31 6.66 -19.79 37.00
CA VAL A 31 6.92 -19.18 35.68
C VAL A 31 6.87 -20.24 34.55
N GLY A 32 7.29 -21.48 34.82
CA GLY A 32 7.19 -22.59 33.87
C GLY A 32 5.77 -23.16 33.71
N ASN A 33 5.04 -23.33 34.81
CA ASN A 33 3.68 -23.86 34.86
C ASN A 33 2.65 -22.79 34.52
N SER A 34 2.85 -21.49 34.75
CA SER A 34 1.88 -20.48 34.25
C SER A 34 1.81 -20.43 32.71
N VAL A 35 2.82 -20.97 32.01
CA VAL A 35 2.86 -21.07 30.54
C VAL A 35 2.28 -22.41 30.04
N VAL A 36 2.33 -23.48 30.85
CA VAL A 36 1.77 -24.82 30.52
C VAL A 36 0.33 -24.96 31.03
N GLU A 37 0.06 -24.49 32.24
CA GLU A 37 -1.23 -24.54 32.93
C GLU A 37 -2.24 -23.58 32.28
N ALA A 38 -1.82 -22.43 31.70
CA ALA A 38 -2.71 -21.59 30.89
C ALA A 38 -3.26 -22.29 29.62
N ALA A 39 -2.61 -23.39 29.17
CA ALA A 39 -3.10 -24.24 28.10
C ALA A 39 -3.96 -25.41 28.60
N GLU A 40 -3.84 -25.82 29.87
CA GLU A 40 -4.55 -26.98 30.45
C GLU A 40 -5.75 -26.59 31.34
N THR A 41 -5.78 -25.42 31.98
CA THR A 41 -6.89 -25.01 32.89
C THR A 41 -8.16 -24.50 32.19
N SER A 42 -8.14 -24.29 30.87
CA SER A 42 -9.34 -23.88 30.13
C SER A 42 -10.37 -25.02 29.93
N ILE A 43 -10.01 -26.26 30.29
CA ILE A 43 -10.89 -27.44 30.14
C ILE A 43 -11.44 -27.96 31.48
N ASP A 44 -10.68 -27.84 32.58
CA ASP A 44 -11.06 -28.48 33.85
C ASP A 44 -11.82 -27.59 34.85
N ALA A 45 -11.92 -26.28 34.61
CA ALA A 45 -12.57 -25.32 35.51
C ALA A 45 -14.08 -25.10 35.26
N LEU A 46 -14.77 -26.00 34.53
CA LEU A 46 -16.22 -25.92 34.40
C LEU A 46 -16.94 -26.55 35.63
N PRO A 47 -17.91 -25.83 36.25
CA PRO A 47 -18.70 -26.34 37.37
C PRO A 47 -19.44 -27.65 37.07
N SER A 48 -19.71 -28.45 38.11
CA SER A 48 -20.40 -29.75 37.99
C SER A 48 -21.75 -29.66 37.30
N GLU A 49 -22.46 -28.53 37.41
CA GLU A 49 -23.74 -28.32 36.72
C GLU A 49 -23.59 -28.17 35.18
N ILE A 50 -22.41 -27.78 34.68
CA ILE A 50 -22.09 -27.73 33.24
C ILE A 50 -21.58 -29.10 32.75
N LYS A 51 -20.89 -29.86 33.61
CA LYS A 51 -20.51 -31.27 33.32
C LYS A 51 -21.74 -32.18 33.24
N ASP A 52 -22.77 -31.92 34.05
CA ASP A 52 -24.05 -32.64 34.00
C ASP A 52 -24.95 -32.20 32.82
N ALA A 53 -24.86 -30.93 32.41
CA ALA A 53 -25.44 -30.48 31.15
C ALA A 53 -24.76 -31.14 29.93
N ALA A 54 -23.44 -31.38 29.98
CA ALA A 54 -22.69 -32.07 28.93
C ALA A 54 -22.96 -33.59 28.85
N SER A 55 -23.26 -34.25 29.97
CA SER A 55 -23.70 -35.67 29.96
C SER A 55 -25.16 -35.82 29.48
N THR A 56 -25.99 -34.82 29.75
CA THR A 56 -27.38 -34.75 29.26
C THR A 56 -27.45 -34.34 27.78
N LEU A 57 -26.55 -33.45 27.32
CA LEU A 57 -26.33 -33.14 25.90
C LEU A 57 -25.66 -34.31 25.16
N GLY A 58 -24.82 -35.11 25.82
CA GLY A 58 -24.22 -36.32 25.24
C GLY A 58 -25.26 -37.41 24.92
N ASN A 59 -26.28 -37.58 25.76
CA ASN A 59 -27.33 -38.56 25.52
C ASN A 59 -28.45 -38.06 24.58
N VAL A 60 -28.60 -36.74 24.40
CA VAL A 60 -29.49 -36.15 23.37
C VAL A 60 -28.77 -35.99 22.02
N ALA A 61 -27.44 -35.82 21.99
CA ALA A 61 -26.64 -35.76 20.77
C ALA A 61 -26.45 -37.13 20.09
N VAL A 62 -26.52 -38.24 20.83
CA VAL A 62 -26.57 -39.60 20.24
C VAL A 62 -27.95 -39.91 19.63
N ALA A 63 -29.01 -39.19 20.02
CA ALA A 63 -30.35 -39.30 19.42
C ALA A 63 -30.62 -38.27 18.30
N ALA A 64 -29.73 -37.29 18.10
CA ALA A 64 -29.81 -36.29 17.03
C ALA A 64 -28.70 -36.41 15.97
N ALA A 65 -28.00 -37.56 15.93
CA ALA A 65 -27.02 -37.93 14.90
C ALA A 65 -27.65 -38.30 13.54
N GLY A 66 -28.76 -37.65 13.17
CA GLY A 66 -29.52 -37.93 11.95
C GLY A 66 -29.96 -36.72 11.12
N ALA A 67 -29.61 -35.47 11.48
CA ALA A 67 -30.18 -34.32 10.78
C ALA A 67 -29.35 -33.03 10.65
N VAL A 68 -28.06 -32.97 11.01
CA VAL A 68 -27.26 -31.76 10.76
C VAL A 68 -25.87 -32.14 10.23
N ALA A 69 -25.84 -32.48 8.95
CA ALA A 69 -24.69 -32.22 8.09
C ALA A 69 -24.93 -30.85 7.44
N ASP A 70 -23.86 -30.06 7.34
CA ASP A 70 -23.76 -28.71 6.76
C ASP A 70 -24.07 -27.54 7.71
N VAL A 71 -23.12 -26.59 7.77
CA VAL A 71 -23.13 -25.21 8.34
C VAL A 71 -22.08 -24.93 9.45
N GLY A 72 -21.27 -25.90 9.90
CA GLY A 72 -20.37 -25.70 11.05
C GLY A 72 -18.89 -25.35 10.83
N GLU A 73 -18.37 -25.21 9.60
CA GLU A 73 -16.89 -25.27 9.38
C GLU A 73 -16.26 -24.02 8.73
N VAL A 74 -16.98 -22.90 8.59
CA VAL A 74 -16.50 -21.74 7.78
C VAL A 74 -16.10 -20.50 8.61
N VAL A 75 -16.14 -20.55 9.95
CA VAL A 75 -15.86 -19.35 10.79
C VAL A 75 -14.61 -19.50 11.69
N ALA A 76 -13.95 -20.66 11.73
CA ALA A 76 -12.76 -20.86 12.58
C ALA A 76 -11.41 -20.64 11.87
N ASP A 77 -11.27 -20.99 10.60
CA ASP A 77 -9.93 -21.16 10.00
C ASP A 77 -9.33 -19.91 9.34
N ALA A 78 -10.10 -18.87 9.04
CA ALA A 78 -9.57 -17.66 8.38
C ALA A 78 -8.86 -16.67 9.32
N THR A 79 -8.85 -16.91 10.64
CA THR A 79 -8.29 -15.97 11.64
C THR A 79 -6.87 -16.37 12.10
N VAL A 80 -6.37 -17.56 11.72
CA VAL A 80 -5.19 -18.17 12.38
C VAL A 80 -3.89 -18.05 11.56
N ASP A 81 -3.92 -18.02 10.23
CA ASP A 81 -2.69 -18.20 9.44
C ASP A 81 -1.88 -16.92 9.18
N LEU A 82 -2.49 -15.72 9.15
CA LEU A 82 -1.73 -14.45 9.04
C LEU A 82 -1.31 -13.89 10.41
N ALA A 83 -2.00 -14.31 11.47
CA ALA A 83 -1.39 -14.26 12.79
C ALA A 83 -0.08 -15.06 12.76
N GLY A 84 0.01 -16.15 11.98
CA GLY A 84 1.18 -16.99 11.78
C GLY A 84 2.52 -16.26 11.68
N ASP A 85 2.74 -15.32 10.75
CA ASP A 85 4.05 -14.68 10.56
C ASP A 85 4.38 -13.61 11.61
N ALA A 86 3.40 -12.78 11.98
CA ALA A 86 3.55 -11.79 13.06
C ALA A 86 3.73 -12.50 14.42
N LEU A 87 2.91 -13.51 14.68
CA LEU A 87 3.00 -14.40 15.82
C LEU A 87 4.24 -15.28 15.75
N HIS A 88 4.77 -15.65 14.58
CA HIS A 88 6.00 -16.43 14.46
C HIS A 88 7.21 -15.52 14.68
N ALA A 89 7.24 -14.29 14.16
CA ALA A 89 8.28 -13.31 14.46
C ALA A 89 8.22 -12.87 15.93
N ALA A 90 7.02 -12.66 16.49
CA ALA A 90 6.79 -12.36 17.89
C ALA A 90 7.14 -13.57 18.76
N LYS A 91 6.64 -14.78 18.46
CA LYS A 91 7.01 -16.03 19.18
C LYS A 91 8.49 -16.33 19.03
N HIS A 92 9.12 -16.05 17.90
CA HIS A 92 10.56 -16.25 17.72
C HIS A 92 11.33 -15.25 18.57
N SER A 93 11.01 -13.96 18.51
CA SER A 93 11.64 -12.91 19.33
C SER A 93 11.40 -13.13 20.83
N ILE A 94 10.18 -13.49 21.21
CA ILE A 94 9.78 -13.86 22.58
C ILE A 94 10.48 -15.15 22.97
N ALA A 95 10.57 -16.18 22.13
CA ALA A 95 11.27 -17.43 22.43
C ALA A 95 12.77 -17.20 22.61
N GLN A 96 13.39 -16.32 21.83
CA GLN A 96 14.79 -15.92 22.03
C GLN A 96 14.95 -15.16 23.35
N GLY A 97 14.02 -14.25 23.66
CA GLY A 97 13.98 -13.51 24.93
C GLY A 97 13.73 -14.40 26.16
N VAL A 98 12.81 -15.35 26.06
CA VAL A 98 12.45 -16.36 27.08
C VAL A 98 13.56 -17.38 27.23
N ARG A 99 14.21 -17.83 26.15
CA ARG A 99 15.38 -18.71 26.21
C ARG A 99 16.54 -18.03 26.92
N LEU A 100 16.78 -16.74 26.63
CA LEU A 100 17.74 -15.93 27.38
C LEU A 100 17.33 -15.80 28.85
N ALA A 101 16.07 -15.44 29.14
CA ALA A 101 15.58 -15.24 30.50
C ALA A 101 15.53 -16.53 31.35
N SER A 102 15.13 -17.67 30.78
CA SER A 102 15.06 -18.96 31.48
C SER A 102 16.45 -19.55 31.71
N THR A 103 17.37 -19.41 30.75
CA THR A 103 18.75 -19.86 30.89
C THR A 103 19.47 -19.02 31.96
N VAL A 104 19.27 -17.69 31.95
CA VAL A 104 19.82 -16.80 32.99
C VAL A 104 19.14 -17.04 34.34
N GLY A 105 17.82 -17.17 34.37
CA GLY A 105 17.02 -17.36 35.58
C GLY A 105 17.28 -18.71 36.27
N ASN A 106 17.35 -19.80 35.52
CA ASN A 106 17.66 -21.13 36.06
C ASN A 106 19.07 -21.20 36.62
N GLU A 107 20.03 -20.51 36.00
CA GLU A 107 21.40 -20.46 36.50
C GLU A 107 21.54 -19.55 37.73
N ILE A 108 20.83 -18.41 37.77
CA ILE A 108 20.71 -17.58 38.98
C ILE A 108 20.06 -18.39 40.10
N ALA A 109 19.01 -19.17 39.83
CA ALA A 109 18.35 -20.03 40.81
C ALA A 109 19.28 -21.16 41.29
N SER A 110 20.03 -21.80 40.39
CA SER A 110 21.06 -22.79 40.68
C SER A 110 22.16 -22.22 41.60
N LYS A 111 22.66 -21.03 41.29
CA LYS A 111 23.70 -20.35 42.09
C LYS A 111 23.15 -19.78 43.40
N ALA A 112 21.90 -19.32 43.44
CA ALA A 112 21.22 -18.92 44.67
C ALA A 112 20.97 -20.13 45.57
N THR A 113 20.71 -21.31 45.00
CA THR A 113 20.61 -22.58 45.72
C THR A 113 21.98 -23.02 46.24
N ALA A 114 23.05 -22.84 45.47
CA ALA A 114 24.42 -23.08 45.92
C ALA A 114 24.87 -22.10 47.02
N LEU A 115 24.49 -20.81 46.91
CA LEU A 115 24.71 -19.79 47.94
C LEU A 115 23.91 -20.10 49.21
N GLY A 116 22.65 -20.55 49.05
CA GLY A 116 21.81 -21.06 50.13
C GLY A 116 22.42 -22.30 50.80
N GLY A 117 23.07 -23.17 50.03
CA GLY A 117 23.84 -24.31 50.53
C GLY A 117 25.09 -23.93 51.33
N GLU A 118 25.78 -22.85 50.97
CA GLU A 118 26.89 -22.28 51.76
C GLU A 118 26.38 -21.54 53.01
N ILE A 119 25.25 -20.84 52.93
CA ILE A 119 24.60 -20.19 54.08
C ILE A 119 24.06 -21.24 55.07
N ALA A 120 23.60 -22.39 54.59
CA ALA A 120 23.17 -23.51 55.43
C ALA A 120 24.31 -24.08 56.30
N LYS A 121 25.58 -23.89 55.89
CA LYS A 121 26.76 -24.27 56.70
C LYS A 121 27.01 -23.33 57.88
N LEU A 122 26.36 -22.16 57.95
CA LEU A 122 26.50 -21.19 59.05
C LEU A 122 25.64 -21.51 60.29
N GLY A 123 24.86 -22.59 60.25
CA GLY A 123 24.13 -23.12 61.41
C GLY A 123 22.95 -22.24 61.88
N PRO A 124 22.23 -22.67 62.95
CA PRO A 124 20.93 -22.16 63.35
C PRO A 124 20.89 -20.67 63.75
N LEU A 125 22.04 -20.02 63.93
CA LEU A 125 22.13 -18.57 64.12
C LEU A 125 21.70 -17.79 62.86
N ALA A 126 21.95 -18.34 61.67
CA ALA A 126 21.66 -17.70 60.38
C ALA A 126 20.17 -17.73 60.00
N VAL A 127 19.39 -18.68 60.51
CA VAL A 127 17.96 -18.86 60.17
C VAL A 127 17.06 -17.87 60.92
N GLY A 128 17.38 -17.58 62.18
CA GLY A 128 16.75 -16.50 62.94
C GLY A 128 17.11 -15.12 62.37
N LEU A 129 18.36 -14.95 61.92
CA LEU A 129 18.83 -13.77 61.21
C LEU A 129 18.20 -13.64 59.82
N ALA A 130 17.96 -14.72 59.07
CA ALA A 130 17.41 -14.65 57.72
C ALA A 130 15.93 -14.27 57.69
N LYS A 131 15.11 -14.74 58.65
CA LYS A 131 13.70 -14.34 58.76
C LYS A 131 13.56 -12.90 59.25
N ALA A 132 14.34 -12.50 60.26
CA ALA A 132 14.41 -11.12 60.72
C ALA A 132 15.02 -10.19 59.66
N ALA A 133 16.02 -10.65 58.90
CA ALA A 133 16.60 -9.92 57.77
C ALA A 133 15.63 -9.85 56.60
N TRP A 134 14.76 -10.84 56.36
CA TRP A 134 13.77 -10.77 55.29
C TRP A 134 12.64 -9.79 55.62
N ASP A 135 12.18 -9.77 56.87
CA ASP A 135 11.19 -8.78 57.32
C ASP A 135 11.80 -7.36 57.41
N GLU A 136 13.09 -7.23 57.76
CA GLU A 136 13.82 -5.97 57.59
C GLU A 136 14.15 -5.66 56.13
N ILE A 137 14.32 -6.64 55.23
CA ILE A 137 14.48 -6.42 53.78
C ILE A 137 13.16 -5.92 53.20
N LYS A 138 12.00 -6.42 53.64
CA LYS A 138 10.69 -5.87 53.25
C LYS A 138 10.50 -4.44 53.74
N LYS A 139 10.83 -4.15 55.00
CA LYS A 139 10.82 -2.77 55.51
C LYS A 139 11.89 -1.91 54.87
N PHE A 140 13.05 -2.47 54.50
CA PHE A 140 14.14 -1.81 53.81
C PHE A 140 13.79 -1.54 52.35
N ILE A 141 13.03 -2.40 51.66
CA ILE A 141 12.50 -2.18 50.31
C ILE A 141 11.40 -1.11 50.36
N ASN A 142 10.50 -1.18 51.35
CA ASN A 142 9.48 -0.14 51.58
C ASN A 142 10.12 1.21 52.02
N CYS A 143 11.22 1.16 52.77
CA CYS A 143 12.03 2.30 53.16
C CYS A 143 12.89 2.81 51.99
N LEU A 144 13.43 1.94 51.13
CA LEU A 144 14.17 2.28 49.91
C LEU A 144 13.26 2.99 48.92
N ALA A 145 12.03 2.50 48.75
CA ALA A 145 11.00 3.16 47.96
C ALA A 145 10.69 4.58 48.45
N GLN A 146 10.94 4.88 49.74
CA GLN A 146 10.73 6.20 50.36
C GLN A 146 12.00 7.06 50.54
N SER A 147 13.20 6.46 50.58
CA SER A 147 14.46 7.14 51.01
C SER A 147 15.47 7.34 49.89
N PHE A 148 15.43 6.53 48.83
CA PHE A 148 16.27 6.68 47.65
C PHE A 148 15.39 6.58 46.40
N THR A 149 15.37 7.62 45.57
CA THR A 149 14.59 7.58 44.32
C THR A 149 15.09 6.40 43.49
N LEU A 150 14.25 5.36 43.29
CA LEU A 150 14.52 4.21 42.42
C LEU A 150 15.09 4.63 41.06
N CYS A 151 14.72 5.84 40.59
CA CYS A 151 15.32 6.51 39.44
C CYS A 151 16.86 6.56 39.47
N LYS A 152 17.50 7.04 40.54
CA LYS A 152 18.98 7.19 40.63
C LYS A 152 19.68 5.83 40.66
N MET A 153 19.03 4.81 41.22
CA MET A 153 19.58 3.46 41.31
C MET A 153 19.43 2.67 40.00
N LEU A 154 18.22 2.65 39.44
CA LEU A 154 17.87 1.79 38.30
C LEU A 154 18.18 2.43 36.95
N ILE A 155 17.98 3.74 36.82
CA ILE A 155 18.23 4.47 35.57
C ILE A 155 19.48 5.35 35.63
N GLY A 156 20.14 5.43 36.80
CA GLY A 156 21.43 6.08 36.96
C GLY A 156 21.40 7.58 36.70
N ASN A 157 22.58 8.16 36.40
CA ASN A 157 22.74 9.57 36.05
C ASN A 157 22.18 9.95 34.66
N MET A 158 21.48 9.02 33.99
CA MET A 158 21.02 9.18 32.60
C MET A 158 19.74 10.00 32.52
N CYS A 159 18.82 9.70 33.42
CA CYS A 159 17.57 10.43 33.56
C CYS A 159 17.75 11.51 34.62
N ASP A 160 17.09 12.62 34.39
CA ASP A 160 17.02 13.71 35.34
C ASP A 160 15.98 13.36 36.40
N CYS A 161 16.41 12.59 37.41
CA CYS A 161 15.57 12.20 38.54
C CYS A 161 15.08 13.42 39.33
N ASP A 162 15.86 14.51 39.31
CA ASP A 162 15.46 15.77 39.93
C ASP A 162 14.54 16.58 38.98
N GLY A 163 14.65 16.34 37.66
CA GLY A 163 13.85 16.95 36.59
C GLY A 163 12.56 16.22 36.21
N GLY A 164 12.07 15.29 37.05
CA GLY A 164 10.79 14.60 36.86
C GLY A 164 10.88 13.19 36.22
N SER A 165 12.05 12.56 36.28
CA SER A 165 12.18 11.13 35.97
C SER A 165 11.86 10.28 37.20
N ASP A 166 11.11 9.20 37.01
CA ASP A 166 10.70 8.31 38.09
C ASP A 166 10.67 6.86 37.63
N VAL A 167 10.81 5.95 38.60
CA VAL A 167 10.52 4.53 38.43
C VAL A 167 9.54 4.18 39.54
N SER A 168 8.37 3.69 39.17
CA SER A 168 7.38 3.18 40.10
C SER A 168 7.16 1.69 39.83
N ALA A 169 7.22 0.90 40.89
CA ALA A 169 6.80 -0.49 40.88
C ALA A 169 5.47 -0.58 41.63
N SER A 170 4.48 -1.20 41.00
CA SER A 170 3.13 -1.39 41.55
C SER A 170 2.72 -2.86 41.39
N LEU A 171 1.64 -3.27 42.07
CA LEU A 171 1.04 -4.59 41.87
C LEU A 171 0.51 -4.80 40.45
N SER A 172 0.20 -3.71 39.73
CA SER A 172 -0.25 -3.74 38.34
C SER A 172 0.89 -3.79 37.32
N GLY A 173 2.14 -3.62 37.75
CA GLY A 173 3.29 -3.60 36.85
C GLY A 173 4.35 -2.58 37.21
N LEU A 174 5.34 -2.44 36.32
CA LEU A 174 6.41 -1.45 36.42
C LEU A 174 6.15 -0.30 35.46
N SER A 175 6.23 0.94 35.94
CA SER A 175 6.26 2.13 35.12
C SER A 175 7.58 2.88 35.31
N MET A 176 8.16 3.33 34.22
CA MET A 176 9.37 4.13 34.21
C MET A 176 9.15 5.36 33.33
N LYS A 177 9.40 6.55 33.87
CA LYS A 177 9.53 7.79 33.12
C LYS A 177 10.97 8.26 33.17
N CYS A 178 11.65 8.30 32.03
CA CYS A 178 13.01 8.80 31.90
C CYS A 178 13.02 10.08 31.06
N LYS A 179 13.23 11.23 31.71
CA LYS A 179 13.57 12.48 31.05
C LYS A 179 15.09 12.58 30.99
N PHE A 180 15.69 12.55 29.81
CA PHE A 180 17.16 12.55 29.73
C PHE A 180 17.76 13.87 30.25
N LYS A 181 18.87 13.76 31.00
CA LYS A 181 19.59 14.96 31.45
C LYS A 181 20.03 15.79 30.25
N HIS A 182 19.81 17.09 30.34
CA HIS A 182 20.22 18.06 29.33
C HIS A 182 21.74 18.11 29.06
N THR A 183 22.56 17.64 30.00
CA THR A 183 24.01 17.53 29.84
C THR A 183 24.47 16.16 29.34
N GLY A 184 23.54 15.21 29.17
CA GLY A 184 23.83 13.85 28.72
C GLY A 184 24.05 13.75 27.22
N ASP A 185 24.71 12.67 26.79
CA ASP A 185 25.05 12.41 25.37
C ASP A 185 23.82 12.46 24.45
N PHE A 186 22.65 12.06 24.94
CA PHE A 186 21.41 12.00 24.17
C PHE A 186 20.86 13.38 23.80
N ALA A 187 21.15 14.41 24.61
CA ALA A 187 20.69 15.77 24.39
C ALA A 187 21.64 16.59 23.49
N GLN A 188 22.76 16.00 23.05
CA GLN A 188 23.71 16.66 22.17
C GLN A 188 23.19 16.70 20.72
N GLY A 189 23.68 17.68 19.95
CA GLY A 189 23.42 17.76 18.52
C GLY A 189 24.39 16.87 17.75
N PHE A 190 23.90 16.12 16.78
CA PHE A 190 24.74 15.34 15.87
C PHE A 190 24.46 15.79 14.44
N GLY A 191 25.52 15.90 13.64
CA GLY A 191 25.39 16.45 12.31
C GLY A 191 26.33 15.87 11.29
N ILE A 192 26.07 16.26 10.05
CA ILE A 192 26.88 15.97 8.87
C ILE A 192 27.29 17.31 8.25
N SER A 193 28.57 17.45 7.90
CA SER A 193 29.09 18.62 7.19
C SER A 193 29.62 18.23 5.83
N SER A 194 29.07 18.80 4.76
CA SER A 194 29.57 18.58 3.40
C SER A 194 31.03 19.02 3.26
N SER A 195 31.83 18.22 2.55
CA SER A 195 33.22 18.55 2.18
C SER A 195 33.44 18.18 0.72
N SER A 196 34.10 19.06 -0.05
CA SER A 196 34.47 18.79 -1.44
C SER A 196 35.40 17.57 -1.61
N SER A 197 36.07 17.15 -0.55
CA SER A 197 36.91 15.94 -0.52
C SER A 197 36.13 14.65 -0.25
N SER A 198 34.86 14.73 0.14
CA SER A 198 34.06 13.54 0.47
C SER A 198 33.34 13.00 -0.76
N SER A 199 33.35 11.69 -0.94
CA SER A 199 32.64 10.99 -2.02
C SER A 199 31.45 10.22 -1.46
N PHE A 200 30.49 9.88 -2.33
CA PHE A 200 29.49 8.87 -2.01
C PHE A 200 30.19 7.52 -1.83
N GLU A 201 29.75 6.75 -0.85
CA GLU A 201 30.20 5.38 -0.65
C GLU A 201 29.04 4.43 -0.99
N MET A 202 29.37 3.23 -1.46
CA MET A 202 28.36 2.18 -1.65
C MET A 202 27.67 1.87 -0.32
N GLY A 203 26.40 1.52 -0.41
CA GLY A 203 25.62 1.15 0.75
C GLY A 203 26.19 -0.07 1.45
N ASP A 204 26.17 -0.04 2.78
CA ASP A 204 26.47 -1.19 3.61
C ASP A 204 25.35 -1.41 4.63
N ALA A 205 25.55 -2.34 5.57
CA ALA A 205 24.56 -2.59 6.61
C ALA A 205 24.23 -1.33 7.43
N SER A 206 25.17 -0.39 7.59
CA SER A 206 24.97 0.85 8.36
C SER A 206 24.08 1.88 7.65
N SER A 207 23.85 1.74 6.35
CA SER A 207 22.96 2.59 5.54
C SER A 207 21.75 1.81 5.00
N GLY A 208 21.42 0.66 5.59
CA GLY A 208 20.30 -0.16 5.13
C GLY A 208 20.44 -0.65 3.68
N GLY A 209 21.66 -0.68 3.12
CA GLY A 209 21.92 -0.99 1.71
C GLY A 209 21.78 0.19 0.74
N LYS A 210 21.34 1.38 1.20
CA LYS A 210 21.30 2.60 0.38
C LYS A 210 22.67 3.24 0.26
N ILE A 211 22.89 4.02 -0.80
CA ILE A 211 24.13 4.77 -1.03
C ILE A 211 24.38 5.70 0.18
N LYS A 212 25.62 5.78 0.66
CA LYS A 212 25.95 6.67 1.78
C LYS A 212 26.13 8.11 1.33
N LEU A 213 25.47 9.04 2.04
CA LEU A 213 25.64 10.47 1.76
C LEU A 213 27.09 10.93 2.05
N PRO A 214 27.68 11.81 1.23
CA PRO A 214 29.01 12.36 1.45
C PRO A 214 29.01 13.37 2.62
N GLY A 215 30.17 13.55 3.28
CA GLY A 215 30.36 14.52 4.36
C GLY A 215 31.19 14.00 5.55
N ASN A 216 31.56 14.89 6.46
CA ASN A 216 32.19 14.58 7.74
C ASN A 216 31.14 14.60 8.85
N LEU A 217 31.17 13.64 9.76
CA LEU A 217 30.28 13.61 10.91
C LEU A 217 30.83 14.50 12.02
N PHE A 218 29.98 15.26 12.71
CA PHE A 218 30.38 16.06 13.86
C PHE A 218 29.34 15.99 14.99
N GLN A 219 29.79 16.35 16.19
CA GLN A 219 28.99 16.43 17.40
C GLN A 219 29.04 17.87 17.92
N GLN A 220 27.89 18.38 18.35
CA GLN A 220 27.70 19.74 18.83
C GLN A 220 27.13 19.70 20.24
N GLN A 221 27.59 20.60 21.11
CA GLN A 221 26.98 20.77 22.41
C GLN A 221 25.50 21.19 22.27
N ARG A 222 24.69 20.76 23.24
CA ARG A 222 23.26 21.08 23.30
C ARG A 222 23.04 22.59 23.15
N LYS A 223 22.12 22.96 22.28
CA LYS A 223 21.60 24.33 22.16
C LYS A 223 20.20 24.41 22.75
N HIS A 224 19.87 25.54 23.37
CA HIS A 224 18.53 25.77 23.94
C HIS A 224 17.49 26.00 22.83
N SER A 225 16.24 25.58 23.06
CA SER A 225 15.13 25.85 22.13
C SER A 225 15.05 27.35 21.80
N GLY A 226 14.73 27.67 20.55
CA GLY A 226 14.73 29.04 20.03
C GLY A 226 16.09 29.61 19.65
N THR A 227 17.21 28.93 19.93
CA THR A 227 18.53 29.31 19.37
C THR A 227 18.83 28.53 18.09
N SER A 228 19.39 29.20 17.08
CA SER A 228 19.74 28.54 15.82
C SER A 228 20.77 27.41 16.04
N LEU A 229 20.47 26.21 15.53
CA LEU A 229 21.36 25.04 15.66
C LEU A 229 22.66 25.24 14.88
N ARG A 230 22.64 25.95 13.75
CA ARG A 230 23.80 26.17 12.87
C ARG A 230 23.75 27.54 12.21
N SER A 231 24.91 28.16 12.00
CA SER A 231 25.03 29.28 11.07
C SER A 231 25.01 28.74 9.64
N ARG A 232 24.17 29.30 8.75
CA ARG A 232 24.15 28.91 7.34
C ARG A 232 25.49 29.24 6.68
N LYS A 233 26.03 28.29 5.91
CA LYS A 233 27.27 28.44 5.12
C LYS A 233 26.94 28.26 3.65
N ALA A 234 27.63 28.97 2.77
CA ALA A 234 27.47 28.79 1.33
C ALA A 234 27.92 27.39 0.89
N MET A 235 27.02 26.63 0.25
CA MET A 235 27.21 25.21 -0.09
C MET A 235 27.91 24.97 -1.44
N LYS A 236 28.03 26.00 -2.29
CA LYS A 236 28.48 25.88 -3.69
C LYS A 236 29.87 25.24 -3.83
N GLY A 237 30.77 25.46 -2.86
CA GLY A 237 32.13 24.90 -2.84
C GLY A 237 32.26 23.52 -2.20
N SER A 238 31.17 22.89 -1.78
CA SER A 238 31.18 21.64 -0.98
C SER A 238 30.39 20.51 -1.62
N LYS A 239 30.10 20.60 -2.92
CA LYS A 239 29.39 19.57 -3.69
C LYS A 239 30.26 18.33 -3.94
N SER A 240 29.62 17.18 -3.86
CA SER A 240 30.18 15.87 -4.18
C SER A 240 29.41 15.25 -5.34
N LYS A 241 30.12 14.60 -6.28
CA LYS A 241 29.51 13.93 -7.44
C LYS A 241 28.89 12.59 -7.03
N ALA A 242 27.64 12.35 -7.41
CA ALA A 242 26.95 11.08 -7.18
C ALA A 242 27.50 9.95 -8.07
N PRO A 243 27.28 8.67 -7.71
CA PRO A 243 27.69 7.54 -8.53
C PRO A 243 27.09 7.58 -9.94
N ALA A 244 27.85 7.09 -10.94
CA ALA A 244 27.37 6.98 -12.31
C ALA A 244 26.07 6.16 -12.39
N GLY A 245 25.12 6.60 -13.21
CA GLY A 245 23.79 6.00 -13.33
C GLY A 245 22.72 6.58 -12.39
N SER A 246 23.10 7.45 -11.44
CA SER A 246 22.11 8.15 -10.58
C SER A 246 21.27 9.18 -11.35
N CYS A 247 21.84 9.74 -12.44
CA CYS A 247 21.14 10.56 -13.43
C CYS A 247 21.70 10.26 -14.83
N GLU A 248 20.96 10.64 -15.87
CA GLU A 248 21.38 10.52 -17.27
C GLU A 248 22.67 11.29 -17.58
N SER A 249 22.85 12.50 -17.03
CA SER A 249 24.04 13.33 -17.31
C SER A 249 24.91 13.55 -16.07
N SER A 250 24.44 14.33 -15.10
CA SER A 250 25.23 14.63 -13.91
C SER A 250 24.37 14.85 -12.67
N LEU A 251 24.92 14.51 -11.51
CA LEU A 251 24.32 14.77 -10.21
C LEU A 251 25.40 15.13 -9.20
N GLU A 252 25.25 16.30 -8.58
CA GLU A 252 26.11 16.80 -7.53
C GLU A 252 25.27 17.21 -6.32
N LEU A 253 25.70 16.79 -5.13
CA LEU A 253 24.99 17.03 -3.88
C LEU A 253 25.93 17.60 -2.83
N ALA A 254 25.47 18.61 -2.09
CA ALA A 254 26.06 19.03 -0.83
C ALA A 254 24.95 19.01 0.23
N LEU A 255 25.20 18.36 1.37
CA LEU A 255 24.28 18.32 2.50
C LEU A 255 25.03 18.69 3.78
N GLU A 256 24.48 19.64 4.52
CA GLU A 256 24.98 20.02 5.82
C GLU A 256 23.79 20.07 6.78
N GLY A 257 23.87 19.42 7.93
CA GLY A 257 22.75 19.44 8.86
C GLY A 257 23.09 18.93 10.23
N VAL A 258 22.22 19.23 11.20
CA VAL A 258 22.34 18.87 12.60
C VAL A 258 20.95 18.53 13.15
N VAL A 259 20.89 17.45 13.92
CA VAL A 259 19.70 17.01 14.64
C VAL A 259 20.05 16.93 16.12
N GLN A 260 19.23 17.54 16.96
CA GLN A 260 19.26 17.44 18.41
C GLN A 260 17.91 16.90 18.86
N PHE A 261 17.92 15.91 19.76
CA PHE A 261 16.69 15.30 20.26
C PHE A 261 16.70 15.29 21.79
N GLU A 262 15.61 15.72 22.40
CA GLU A 262 15.42 15.69 23.86
C GLU A 262 14.23 14.79 24.21
N PRO A 263 14.42 13.45 24.18
CA PRO A 263 13.35 12.54 24.52
C PRO A 263 13.02 12.54 26.01
N THR A 264 11.78 12.19 26.29
CA THR A 264 11.24 11.68 27.53
C THR A 264 10.59 10.35 27.17
N LEU A 265 11.08 9.27 27.78
CA LEU A 265 10.55 7.93 27.54
C LEU A 265 9.67 7.54 28.71
N SER A 266 8.46 7.08 28.43
CA SER A 266 7.62 6.40 29.42
C SER A 266 7.47 4.95 29.01
N ILE A 267 7.86 4.02 29.86
CA ILE A 267 7.72 2.58 29.61
C ILE A 267 6.85 2.02 30.72
N SER A 268 5.74 1.39 30.36
CA SER A 268 4.86 0.71 31.30
C SER A 268 4.77 -0.77 30.92
N LEU A 269 5.25 -1.63 31.81
CA LEU A 269 5.15 -3.09 31.73
C LEU A 269 4.06 -3.54 32.69
N LYS A 270 2.91 -3.94 32.16
CA LYS A 270 1.78 -4.43 32.96
C LYS A 270 1.99 -5.92 33.31
N THR A 271 1.38 -6.39 34.41
CA THR A 271 1.49 -7.79 34.84
C THR A 271 0.88 -8.80 33.86
N ASN A 272 -0.01 -8.37 32.97
CA ASN A 272 -0.56 -9.18 31.90
C ASN A 272 0.41 -9.35 30.70
N GLY A 273 1.61 -8.76 30.77
CA GLY A 273 2.63 -8.80 29.72
C GLY A 273 2.53 -7.68 28.69
N ASP A 274 1.52 -6.81 28.77
CA ASP A 274 1.43 -5.65 27.89
C ASP A 274 2.59 -4.69 28.16
N THR A 275 3.25 -4.30 27.07
CA THR A 275 4.35 -3.36 27.08
C THR A 275 3.96 -2.11 26.33
N GLU A 276 3.80 -1.02 27.07
CA GLU A 276 3.52 0.30 26.51
C GLU A 276 4.79 1.13 26.50
N VAL A 277 5.21 1.58 25.33
CA VAL A 277 6.35 2.49 25.15
C VAL A 277 5.82 3.81 24.63
N GLY A 278 5.69 4.77 25.54
CA GLY A 278 5.45 6.18 25.25
C GLY A 278 6.76 6.92 25.00
N VAL A 279 6.75 7.78 23.99
CA VAL A 279 7.83 8.70 23.65
C VAL A 279 7.25 10.10 23.50
N GLU A 280 7.79 11.01 24.28
CA GLU A 280 7.50 12.43 24.22
C GLU A 280 8.82 13.17 24.06
N GLY A 281 8.92 14.23 23.26
CA GLY A 281 10.17 14.98 23.23
C GLY A 281 10.27 16.05 22.16
N LEU A 282 11.21 16.97 22.38
CA LEU A 282 11.53 18.02 21.42
C LEU A 282 12.58 17.51 20.42
N VAL A 283 12.19 17.40 19.15
CA VAL A 283 13.11 17.21 18.03
C VAL A 283 13.47 18.57 17.46
N ARG A 284 14.76 18.82 17.28
CA ARG A 284 15.29 20.02 16.64
C ARG A 284 16.15 19.59 15.47
N ALA A 285 15.72 19.90 14.26
CA ALA A 285 16.44 19.57 13.04
C ALA A 285 16.77 20.85 12.29
N SER A 286 17.97 20.96 11.75
CA SER A 286 18.37 22.04 10.85
C SER A 286 19.29 21.52 9.78
N PHE A 287 18.97 21.79 8.52
CA PHE A 287 19.78 21.39 7.39
C PHE A 287 19.76 22.40 6.27
N ASP A 288 20.86 22.43 5.53
CA ASP A 288 21.02 23.10 4.25
C ASP A 288 21.44 22.04 3.23
N ALA A 289 20.76 21.99 2.10
CA ALA A 289 21.02 21.06 1.02
C ALA A 289 21.09 21.81 -0.30
N LEU A 290 22.08 21.47 -1.13
CA LEU A 290 22.23 21.96 -2.50
C LEU A 290 22.37 20.76 -3.42
N ALA A 291 21.37 20.55 -4.28
CA ALA A 291 21.42 19.56 -5.35
C ALA A 291 21.58 20.27 -6.70
N THR A 292 22.50 19.80 -7.54
CA THR A 292 22.63 20.20 -8.95
C THR A 292 22.49 18.95 -9.80
N ALA A 293 21.52 18.91 -10.71
CA ALA A 293 21.23 17.72 -11.51
C ALA A 293 20.95 18.08 -12.97
N GLU A 294 21.20 17.13 -13.87
CA GLU A 294 20.93 17.24 -15.31
C GLU A 294 20.42 15.90 -15.87
N GLY A 295 19.19 15.90 -16.38
CA GLY A 295 18.52 14.76 -17.03
C GLY A 295 17.55 13.99 -16.12
N GLY A 296 17.15 12.80 -16.56
CA GLY A 296 16.37 11.85 -15.76
C GLY A 296 17.19 11.31 -14.58
N CYS A 297 16.68 11.45 -13.36
CA CYS A 297 17.37 11.16 -12.11
C CYS A 297 16.59 10.18 -11.22
N GLY A 298 17.32 9.28 -10.57
CA GLY A 298 16.84 8.36 -9.55
C GLY A 298 17.95 8.09 -8.53
N LEU A 299 17.87 8.71 -7.35
CA LEU A 299 18.85 8.52 -6.27
C LEU A 299 18.13 8.35 -4.93
N SER A 300 18.52 7.33 -4.17
CA SER A 300 18.18 7.20 -2.75
C SER A 300 19.47 7.00 -1.95
N ALA A 301 19.77 7.96 -1.07
CA ALA A 301 20.97 7.94 -0.26
C ALA A 301 20.65 8.27 1.20
N GLU A 302 21.31 7.59 2.14
CA GLU A 302 21.16 7.86 3.57
C GLU A 302 22.51 7.91 4.28
N ARG A 303 22.57 8.61 5.41
CA ARG A 303 23.71 8.54 6.32
C ARG A 303 23.26 8.67 7.76
N ARG A 304 23.79 7.78 8.59
CA ARG A 304 23.48 7.73 10.02
C ARG A 304 24.63 8.29 10.84
N PHE A 305 24.31 9.02 11.91
CA PHE A 305 25.29 9.67 12.78
C PHE A 305 24.78 9.79 14.23
N PRO A 306 25.63 9.58 15.26
CA PRO A 306 27.01 9.10 15.15
C PRO A 306 27.07 7.70 14.50
N GLN A 307 28.23 7.35 13.93
CA GLN A 307 28.38 6.11 13.16
C GLN A 307 27.95 4.89 14.00
N LYS A 308 28.24 4.94 15.31
CA LYS A 308 27.68 4.01 16.30
C LYS A 308 26.52 4.68 17.03
N PRO A 309 25.32 4.07 17.09
CA PRO A 309 24.22 4.59 17.88
C PRO A 309 24.68 4.89 19.31
N LEU A 310 24.23 6.03 19.83
CA LEU A 310 24.31 6.28 21.25
C LEU A 310 23.47 5.22 21.93
N LYS A 311 24.03 4.58 22.95
CA LYS A 311 23.39 3.46 23.60
C LYS A 311 23.40 3.67 25.10
N LYS A 312 22.31 3.27 25.74
CA LYS A 312 22.23 3.16 27.20
C LYS A 312 21.43 1.90 27.55
N VAL A 313 21.84 1.26 28.62
CA VAL A 313 21.22 0.03 29.14
C VAL A 313 20.89 0.28 30.60
N ALA A 314 19.64 0.06 30.98
CA ALA A 314 19.18 0.09 32.36
C ALA A 314 18.62 -1.30 32.69
N CYS A 315 19.07 -1.94 33.76
CA CYS A 315 18.64 -3.28 34.13
C CYS A 315 18.08 -3.32 35.54
N ALA A 316 17.01 -4.08 35.72
CA ALA A 316 16.44 -4.52 36.98
C ALA A 316 16.34 -6.07 36.97
N PRO A 317 16.19 -6.74 38.13
CA PRO A 317 16.41 -8.18 38.22
C PRO A 317 15.66 -9.11 37.25
N PRO A 318 14.43 -8.81 36.74
CA PRO A 318 13.88 -9.62 35.66
C PRO A 318 13.93 -8.97 34.26
N PHE A 319 14.34 -7.71 34.11
CA PHE A 319 14.29 -7.05 32.80
C PHE A 319 15.38 -5.98 32.59
N CYS A 320 15.82 -5.80 31.36
CA CYS A 320 16.65 -4.68 30.92
C CYS A 320 15.90 -3.82 29.91
N ILE A 321 16.21 -2.54 29.84
CA ILE A 321 15.73 -1.62 28.81
C ILE A 321 16.97 -1.08 28.11
N ILE A 322 17.08 -1.36 26.82
CA ILE A 322 18.12 -0.82 25.96
C ILE A 322 17.51 0.32 25.16
N VAL A 323 18.09 1.51 25.29
CA VAL A 323 17.72 2.68 24.49
C VAL A 323 18.87 2.98 23.55
N LEU A 324 18.58 3.00 22.25
CA LEU A 324 19.52 3.37 21.21
C LEU A 324 19.02 4.62 20.52
N LEU A 325 19.89 5.59 20.31
CA LEU A 325 19.60 6.82 19.60
C LEU A 325 20.63 7.01 18.51
N GLN A 326 20.17 7.15 17.28
CA GLN A 326 20.99 7.48 16.13
C GLN A 326 20.25 8.48 15.26
N MET A 327 20.93 9.50 14.76
CA MET A 327 20.32 10.41 13.80
C MET A 327 20.48 9.85 12.39
N VAL A 328 19.54 10.16 11.51
CA VAL A 328 19.61 9.83 10.08
C VAL A 328 19.41 11.09 9.26
N ALA A 329 20.18 11.20 8.19
CA ALA A 329 19.92 12.11 7.08
C ALA A 329 19.65 11.27 5.83
N GLU A 330 18.63 11.68 5.07
CA GLU A 330 18.19 11.00 3.85
C GLU A 330 18.05 12.02 2.72
N VAL A 331 18.45 11.62 1.53
CA VAL A 331 18.16 12.35 0.29
C VAL A 331 17.54 11.39 -0.70
N GLU A 332 16.43 11.80 -1.28
CA GLU A 332 15.70 11.07 -2.29
C GLU A 332 15.40 11.99 -3.47
N MET A 333 15.73 11.54 -4.67
CA MET A 333 15.57 12.29 -5.91
C MET A 333 14.92 11.40 -6.96
N SER A 334 13.87 11.89 -7.60
CA SER A 334 13.18 11.19 -8.69
C SER A 334 12.67 12.17 -9.74
N GLY A 335 12.69 11.75 -11.01
CA GLY A 335 12.16 12.53 -12.15
C GLY A 335 13.24 13.22 -12.98
N VAL A 336 12.82 14.10 -13.90
CA VAL A 336 13.72 14.84 -14.81
C VAL A 336 14.07 16.19 -14.17
N ILE A 337 15.33 16.39 -13.81
CA ILE A 337 15.79 17.57 -13.09
C ILE A 337 16.93 18.21 -13.88
N THR A 338 16.77 19.48 -14.26
CA THR A 338 17.83 20.28 -14.90
C THR A 338 17.99 21.60 -14.15
N GLY A 339 19.09 21.73 -13.40
CA GLY A 339 19.45 22.95 -12.67
C GLY A 339 19.85 22.67 -11.23
N SER A 340 19.71 23.67 -10.36
CA SER A 340 20.06 23.58 -8.95
C SER A 340 18.91 23.96 -8.02
N ALA A 341 18.74 23.19 -6.94
CA ALA A 341 17.84 23.48 -5.85
C ALA A 341 18.64 23.59 -4.55
N GLU A 342 18.52 24.73 -3.86
CA GLU A 342 19.08 24.99 -2.54
C GLU A 342 17.93 25.14 -1.54
N VAL A 343 17.94 24.32 -0.48
CA VAL A 343 16.93 24.35 0.57
C VAL A 343 17.62 24.36 1.92
N GLY A 344 17.29 25.37 2.72
CA GLY A 344 17.67 25.51 4.11
C GLY A 344 16.44 25.52 5.00
N ALA A 345 16.33 24.56 5.91
CA ALA A 345 15.20 24.47 6.84
C ALA A 345 15.70 24.21 8.26
N SER A 346 15.04 24.84 9.23
CA SER A 346 15.20 24.54 10.65
C SER A 346 13.83 24.41 11.28
N ALA A 347 13.64 23.39 12.11
CA ALA A 347 12.40 23.19 12.85
C ALA A 347 12.67 22.67 14.26
N ASP A 348 11.93 23.22 15.21
CA ASP A 348 11.71 22.71 16.56
C ASP A 348 10.29 22.13 16.58
N PHE A 349 10.14 20.82 16.77
CA PHE A 349 8.83 20.18 16.84
C PHE A 349 8.75 19.17 17.98
N HIS A 350 7.62 19.18 18.68
CA HIS A 350 7.38 18.30 19.82
C HIS A 350 6.62 17.06 19.36
N ILE A 351 7.19 15.88 19.54
CA ILE A 351 6.51 14.62 19.26
C ILE A 351 5.94 14.05 20.57
N GLN A 352 4.79 13.42 20.47
CA GLN A 352 4.20 12.64 21.55
C GLN A 352 3.45 11.47 20.93
N GLY A 353 3.79 10.26 21.35
CA GLY A 353 3.08 9.06 20.94
C GLY A 353 3.38 7.88 21.84
N SER A 354 2.59 6.83 21.72
CA SER A 354 2.72 5.59 22.47
C SER A 354 2.50 4.39 21.58
N VAL A 355 3.27 3.34 21.84
CA VAL A 355 3.13 2.04 21.20
C VAL A 355 2.82 1.01 22.28
N LEU A 356 1.63 0.45 22.26
CA LEU A 356 1.22 -0.66 23.11
C LEU A 356 1.43 -1.96 22.35
N VAL A 357 2.26 -2.84 22.88
CA VAL A 357 2.47 -4.20 22.33
C VAL A 357 1.98 -5.20 23.36
N ASN A 358 1.04 -6.06 22.97
CA ASN A 358 0.58 -7.15 23.82
C ASN A 358 1.39 -8.44 23.56
N PRO A 359 1.38 -9.41 24.49
CA PRO A 359 2.04 -10.70 24.29
C PRO A 359 1.54 -11.52 23.10
N GLY A 360 0.33 -11.22 22.61
CA GLY A 360 -0.28 -11.84 21.42
C GLY A 360 0.28 -11.33 20.09
N GLY A 361 1.17 -10.33 20.11
CA GLY A 361 1.76 -9.73 18.91
C GLY A 361 0.91 -8.61 18.29
N HIS A 362 -0.20 -8.23 18.91
CA HIS A 362 -0.97 -7.05 18.49
C HIS A 362 -0.27 -5.78 19.00
N ALA A 363 -0.12 -4.81 18.09
CA ALA A 363 0.43 -3.50 18.38
C ALA A 363 -0.61 -2.41 18.09
N ASP A 364 -0.77 -1.48 19.03
CA ASP A 364 -1.56 -0.26 18.89
C ASP A 364 -0.61 0.94 18.97
N ALA A 365 -0.72 1.87 18.02
CA ALA A 365 0.13 3.04 17.93
C ALA A 365 -0.72 4.31 17.88
N ASP A 366 -0.52 5.18 18.87
CA ASP A 366 -1.20 6.47 19.00
C ASP A 366 -0.16 7.60 18.95
N PHE A 367 -0.36 8.57 18.05
CA PHE A 367 0.52 9.72 17.89
C PHE A 367 -0.28 11.01 17.79
N GLN A 368 0.19 12.03 18.52
CA GLN A 368 -0.36 13.37 18.47
C GLN A 368 0.34 14.22 17.40
N ASN A 369 -0.43 15.08 16.74
CA ASN A 369 0.11 16.03 15.77
C ASN A 369 1.08 17.01 16.46
N PRO A 370 2.32 17.16 15.96
CA PRO A 370 3.32 17.99 16.59
C PRO A 370 3.01 19.47 16.34
N THR A 371 3.29 20.30 17.34
CA THR A 371 3.38 21.76 17.12
C THR A 371 4.76 22.09 16.58
N ILE A 372 4.85 22.71 15.41
CA ILE A 372 6.13 22.99 14.73
C ILE A 372 6.43 24.50 14.72
N LYS A 373 7.57 24.90 15.29
CA LYS A 373 8.19 26.21 15.08
C LYS A 373 9.32 26.06 14.06
N HIS A 374 9.27 26.75 12.94
CA HIS A 374 10.25 26.59 11.86
C HIS A 374 10.81 27.93 11.37
N GLN A 375 12.00 27.88 10.78
CA GLN A 375 12.66 28.93 10.01
C GLN A 375 13.15 28.36 8.68
N GLU A 376 12.82 29.03 7.59
CA GLU A 376 13.06 28.56 6.23
C GLU A 376 13.95 29.51 5.43
N GLY A 377 14.58 28.98 4.38
CA GLY A 377 15.33 29.70 3.38
C GLY A 377 15.45 28.81 2.15
N PHE A 378 15.15 29.32 0.97
CA PHE A 378 15.24 28.52 -0.25
C PHE A 378 15.76 29.37 -1.40
N GLY A 379 16.45 28.70 -2.33
CA GLY A 379 16.88 29.24 -3.61
C GLY A 379 16.68 28.17 -4.68
N LEU A 380 15.79 28.43 -5.64
CA LEU A 380 15.51 27.50 -6.73
C LEU A 380 15.93 28.12 -8.06
N ALA A 381 16.80 27.43 -8.80
CA ALA A 381 17.19 27.76 -10.16
C ALA A 381 17.19 26.47 -11.00
N ALA A 382 16.00 25.94 -11.27
CA ALA A 382 15.84 24.67 -11.97
C ALA A 382 14.61 24.65 -12.89
N SER A 383 14.74 23.94 -14.01
CA SER A 383 13.64 23.40 -14.80
C SER A 383 13.50 21.94 -14.41
N ALA A 384 12.37 21.53 -13.84
CA ALA A 384 12.26 20.17 -13.32
C ALA A 384 10.82 19.64 -13.43
N PHE A 385 10.74 18.37 -13.80
CA PHE A 385 9.59 17.48 -13.64
C PHE A 385 10.04 16.38 -12.68
N GLY A 386 10.07 16.69 -11.38
CA GLY A 386 10.66 15.79 -10.39
C GLY A 386 10.53 16.25 -8.95
N SER A 387 10.97 15.39 -8.03
CA SER A 387 11.01 15.64 -6.59
C SER A 387 12.44 15.50 -6.06
N VAL A 388 12.82 16.42 -5.18
CA VAL A 388 14.02 16.33 -4.35
C VAL A 388 13.60 16.46 -2.90
N ARG A 389 13.68 15.36 -2.15
CA ARG A 389 13.39 15.28 -0.73
C ARG A 389 14.68 15.17 0.07
N VAL A 390 14.80 15.99 1.10
CA VAL A 390 15.85 15.92 2.10
C VAL A 390 15.18 15.76 3.45
N GLY A 391 15.51 14.68 4.17
CA GLY A 391 14.95 14.38 5.48
C GLY A 391 16.03 14.26 6.53
N MET A 392 15.78 14.77 7.74
CA MET A 392 16.65 14.58 8.89
C MET A 392 15.86 14.38 10.18
N GLY A 393 16.29 13.45 11.02
CA GLY A 393 15.60 13.14 12.27
C GLY A 393 16.29 12.07 13.10
N PRO A 394 15.88 11.87 14.37
CA PRO A 394 16.35 10.78 15.20
C PRO A 394 15.67 9.46 14.83
N VAL A 395 16.40 8.38 15.02
CA VAL A 395 15.95 7.00 15.05
C VAL A 395 16.16 6.52 16.48
N LEU A 396 15.06 6.44 17.23
CA LEU A 396 15.05 6.00 18.60
C LEU A 396 14.60 4.53 18.65
N THR A 397 15.46 3.64 19.11
CA THR A 397 15.09 2.25 19.38
C THR A 397 14.97 2.04 20.88
N VAL A 398 13.81 1.61 21.33
CA VAL A 398 13.55 1.20 22.71
C VAL A 398 13.35 -0.31 22.71
N TRP A 399 14.18 -1.02 23.46
CA TRP A 399 14.15 -2.47 23.52
C TRP A 399 14.04 -2.95 24.98
N PRO A 400 12.83 -3.23 25.45
CA PRO A 400 12.63 -3.96 26.69
C PRO A 400 13.03 -5.43 26.51
N MET A 401 13.80 -5.97 27.44
CA MET A 401 14.30 -7.34 27.46
C MET A 401 13.87 -8.00 28.76
N PRO A 402 13.13 -9.13 28.74
CA PRO A 402 12.60 -9.78 27.54
C PRO A 402 11.51 -8.92 26.88
N GLY A 403 11.47 -8.90 25.55
CA GLY A 403 10.53 -8.07 24.79
C GLY A 403 11.03 -7.75 23.38
N VAL A 404 10.18 -7.07 22.61
CA VAL A 404 10.44 -6.73 21.21
C VAL A 404 11.00 -5.32 21.08
N PRO A 405 12.01 -5.09 20.23
CA PRO A 405 12.50 -3.74 19.96
C PRO A 405 11.43 -2.94 19.19
N ILE A 406 11.22 -1.70 19.61
CA ILE A 406 10.35 -0.71 18.96
C ILE A 406 11.25 0.43 18.47
N VAL A 407 11.15 0.77 17.20
CA VAL A 407 11.93 1.81 16.52
C VAL A 407 10.98 2.92 16.12
N ILE A 408 11.22 4.12 16.62
CA ILE A 408 10.44 5.32 16.33
C ILE A 408 11.33 6.29 15.57
N ASN A 409 10.89 6.68 14.37
CA ASN A 409 11.68 7.46 13.41
C ASN A 409 10.94 8.75 13.00
N PRO A 410 10.89 9.77 13.87
CA PRO A 410 10.34 11.07 13.54
C PRO A 410 11.32 11.81 12.59
N MET A 411 10.84 12.24 11.44
CA MET A 411 11.67 12.91 10.44
C MET A 411 11.10 14.29 10.12
N PHE A 412 12.00 15.27 10.00
CA PHE A 412 11.69 16.56 9.41
C PHE A 412 12.22 16.58 7.98
N ASN A 413 11.33 16.79 7.03
CA ASN A 413 11.60 16.72 5.62
C ASN A 413 11.36 18.08 4.97
N ALA A 414 12.22 18.41 4.00
CA ALA A 414 11.96 19.42 3.01
C ALA A 414 11.93 18.76 1.63
N GLU A 415 10.86 19.00 0.89
CA GLU A 415 10.65 18.40 -0.42
C GLU A 415 10.34 19.47 -1.44
N VAL A 416 11.24 19.61 -2.41
CA VAL A 416 11.02 20.46 -3.58
C VAL A 416 10.37 19.59 -4.64
N ARG A 417 9.16 19.94 -5.03
CA ARG A 417 8.51 19.38 -6.21
C ARG A 417 8.31 20.47 -7.24
N ALA A 418 8.66 20.16 -8.48
CA ALA A 418 8.43 21.07 -9.59
C ALA A 418 7.87 20.31 -10.78
N GLN A 419 7.01 21.00 -11.51
CA GLN A 419 6.43 20.57 -12.76
C GLN A 419 6.53 21.75 -13.74
N GLY A 420 7.15 21.52 -14.90
CA GLY A 420 7.37 22.55 -15.92
C GLY A 420 8.72 23.24 -15.87
N THR A 421 8.92 24.18 -16.80
CA THR A 421 10.16 24.98 -16.89
C THR A 421 9.98 26.29 -16.13
N LEU A 422 10.70 26.43 -15.01
CA LEU A 422 10.73 27.65 -14.22
C LEU A 422 12.03 28.42 -14.49
N ARG A 423 11.90 29.72 -14.78
CA ARG A 423 13.02 30.65 -14.83
C ARG A 423 12.85 31.70 -13.73
N LEU A 424 13.35 31.40 -12.53
CA LEU A 424 13.43 32.37 -11.44
C LEU A 424 14.77 33.11 -11.56
N SER A 425 14.73 34.43 -11.76
CA SER A 425 15.93 35.26 -11.80
C SER A 425 16.59 35.26 -10.41
N SER A 426 17.84 34.81 -10.34
CA SER A 426 18.65 34.74 -9.12
C SER A 426 18.82 36.14 -8.51
N GLY A 427 18.06 36.45 -7.46
CA GLY A 427 18.14 37.75 -6.76
C GLY A 427 17.35 37.88 -5.46
N MET A 428 16.45 36.94 -5.13
CA MET A 428 15.73 36.97 -3.86
C MET A 428 16.58 36.37 -2.73
N SER A 429 17.29 37.22 -2.00
CA SER A 429 17.79 36.92 -0.66
C SER A 429 16.63 37.10 0.35
N LEU A 430 16.25 36.03 1.05
CA LEU A 430 15.21 36.06 2.08
C LEU A 430 15.70 36.80 3.33
N ALA A 431 14.98 37.85 3.73
CA ALA A 431 15.09 38.48 5.03
C ALA A 431 14.37 37.63 6.09
N GLU A 432 14.98 37.51 7.27
CA GLU A 432 14.48 36.83 8.45
C GLU A 432 13.10 37.38 8.87
N THR A 433 12.06 36.55 8.84
CA THR A 433 10.69 36.94 9.23
C THR A 433 10.59 37.09 10.75
N GLN A 434 10.99 38.25 11.28
CA GLN A 434 10.39 38.76 12.52
C GLN A 434 9.06 39.43 12.16
N ALA A 435 8.04 39.19 12.98
CA ALA A 435 6.68 39.69 12.77
C ALA A 435 6.65 41.21 12.53
N VAL A 436 6.56 41.64 11.28
CA VAL A 436 6.36 43.04 10.89
C VAL A 436 5.16 43.15 9.97
N THR A 437 4.12 43.78 10.50
CA THR A 437 2.91 44.20 9.81
C THR A 437 3.22 45.38 8.89
N SER A 438 3.62 45.15 7.63
CA SER A 438 3.36 46.09 6.53
C SER A 438 3.61 45.45 5.17
N ARG A 439 2.56 45.37 4.33
CA ARG A 439 2.64 44.95 2.92
C ARG A 439 3.18 46.11 2.08
N THR A 440 4.34 45.94 1.46
CA THR A 440 4.76 46.79 0.33
C THR A 440 4.92 45.92 -0.90
N ALA A 441 4.14 46.19 -1.94
CA ALA A 441 4.15 45.46 -3.20
C ALA A 441 5.38 45.86 -4.02
N VAL A 442 6.14 44.88 -4.51
CA VAL A 442 7.26 45.09 -5.45
C VAL A 442 6.71 44.99 -6.86
N THR A 443 6.77 46.10 -7.62
CA THR A 443 6.38 46.15 -9.03
C THR A 443 7.60 45.86 -9.90
N ALA A 444 7.64 44.69 -10.56
CA ALA A 444 8.63 44.38 -11.58
C ALA A 444 8.08 44.78 -12.96
N ASN A 445 8.84 45.58 -13.70
CA ASN A 445 8.47 46.09 -15.02
C ASN A 445 9.08 45.17 -16.09
N THR A 446 8.28 44.33 -16.76
CA THR A 446 8.71 43.43 -17.82
C THR A 446 8.12 43.86 -19.18
N SER A 447 9.02 44.15 -20.12
CA SER A 447 8.71 44.47 -21.51
C SER A 447 8.29 43.23 -22.31
N GLN A 448 7.32 43.42 -23.21
CA GLN A 448 6.62 42.40 -24.02
C GLN A 448 7.54 41.44 -24.78
N VAL A 449 7.42 40.15 -24.44
CA VAL A 449 7.79 39.00 -25.27
C VAL A 449 6.56 38.10 -25.31
N HIS A 450 6.19 37.58 -26.48
CA HIS A 450 5.03 36.70 -26.66
C HIS A 450 5.11 35.50 -25.69
N HIS A 451 4.20 35.50 -24.71
CA HIS A 451 4.12 34.55 -23.61
C HIS A 451 3.49 33.24 -24.11
N ILE A 452 4.26 32.15 -24.11
CA ILE A 452 3.71 30.79 -24.16
C ILE A 452 3.56 30.35 -22.71
N ASP A 453 2.33 30.22 -22.22
CA ASP A 453 2.04 29.81 -20.85
C ASP A 453 2.31 28.31 -20.67
N MET A 454 3.60 27.95 -20.54
CA MET A 454 3.97 26.67 -19.95
C MET A 454 3.62 26.72 -18.46
N CYS A 455 2.79 25.79 -17.99
CA CYS A 455 2.49 25.66 -16.57
C CYS A 455 3.77 25.26 -15.81
N GLY A 456 4.50 26.26 -15.32
CA GLY A 456 5.60 26.10 -14.40
C GLY A 456 5.06 26.29 -12.99
N ALA A 457 4.95 25.21 -12.24
CA ALA A 457 4.62 25.26 -10.83
C ALA A 457 5.72 24.56 -10.01
N ALA A 458 6.09 25.16 -8.89
CA ALA A 458 6.94 24.50 -7.90
C ALA A 458 6.40 24.77 -6.51
N ALA A 459 6.51 23.75 -5.65
CA ALA A 459 6.25 23.84 -4.23
C ALA A 459 7.49 23.37 -3.47
N VAL A 460 7.85 24.12 -2.42
CA VAL A 460 8.74 23.62 -1.37
C VAL A 460 7.87 23.30 -0.17
N ASN A 461 7.83 22.02 0.19
CA ASN A 461 7.05 21.50 1.28
C ASN A 461 7.96 21.22 2.46
N LEU A 462 7.63 21.76 3.63
CA LEU A 462 8.22 21.33 4.90
C LEU A 462 7.20 20.47 5.61
N TYR A 463 7.57 19.23 5.94
CA TYR A 463 6.69 18.33 6.67
C TYR A 463 7.44 17.54 7.73
N ALA A 464 6.72 17.16 8.77
CA ALA A 464 7.18 16.18 9.74
C ALA A 464 6.32 14.93 9.61
N ASP A 465 6.99 13.79 9.61
CA ASP A 465 6.32 12.50 9.65
C ASP A 465 6.92 11.61 10.75
N VAL A 466 6.22 10.53 11.06
CA VAL A 466 6.70 9.49 11.96
C VAL A 466 6.50 8.13 11.33
N ASP A 467 7.51 7.27 11.44
CA ASP A 467 7.45 5.85 11.09
C ASP A 467 7.76 5.04 12.35
N ILE A 468 7.06 3.93 12.52
CA ILE A 468 7.29 3.00 13.62
C ILE A 468 7.52 1.61 13.06
N GLN A 469 8.64 1.04 13.46
CA GLN A 469 9.00 -0.32 13.12
C GLN A 469 9.14 -1.15 14.39
N GLY A 470 8.76 -2.41 14.33
CA GLY A 470 8.78 -3.34 15.45
C GLY A 470 9.47 -4.65 15.09
N PHE A 471 9.60 -5.51 16.10
CA PHE A 471 9.95 -6.94 15.99
C PHE A 471 11.34 -7.27 15.45
N ALA A 472 12.16 -6.28 15.08
CA ALA A 472 13.55 -6.49 14.73
C ALA A 472 14.44 -5.31 15.14
N ILE A 473 15.71 -5.61 15.38
CA ILE A 473 16.75 -4.60 15.49
C ILE A 473 17.07 -4.16 14.06
N PRO A 474 17.02 -2.85 13.74
CA PRO A 474 17.42 -2.37 12.42
C PRO A 474 18.77 -2.94 12.01
N LYS A 475 18.90 -3.43 10.77
CA LYS A 475 20.17 -3.98 10.23
C LYS A 475 21.41 -3.11 10.53
N PRO A 476 21.33 -1.76 10.45
CA PRO A 476 22.44 -0.87 10.85
C PRO A 476 22.89 -1.04 12.29
N ILE A 477 21.93 -1.31 13.18
CA ILE A 477 22.16 -1.49 14.61
C ILE A 477 22.65 -2.92 14.86
N SER A 478 22.00 -3.94 14.29
CA SER A 478 22.38 -5.34 14.52
C SER A 478 23.80 -5.65 14.06
N ALA A 479 24.26 -5.06 12.95
CA ALA A 479 25.65 -5.16 12.47
C ALA A 479 26.67 -4.59 13.48
N GLN A 480 26.25 -3.76 14.42
CA GLN A 480 27.10 -3.12 15.42
C GLN A 480 26.93 -3.68 16.83
N LEU A 481 25.86 -4.45 17.08
CA LEU A 481 25.60 -5.15 18.34
C LEU A 481 26.14 -6.58 18.25
N GLY A 482 27.47 -6.74 18.31
CA GLY A 482 28.08 -8.06 18.41
C GLY A 482 27.67 -8.80 19.69
N THR A 483 27.63 -10.13 19.67
CA THR A 483 27.31 -10.98 20.84
C THR A 483 28.23 -10.70 22.03
N GLY A 484 29.51 -10.40 21.78
CA GLY A 484 30.47 -9.97 22.80
C GLY A 484 30.09 -8.68 23.52
N TRP A 485 29.34 -7.79 22.87
CA TRP A 485 28.87 -6.55 23.48
C TRP A 485 27.74 -6.79 24.49
N ILE A 486 26.75 -7.62 24.13
CA ILE A 486 25.65 -7.99 25.04
C ILE A 486 26.23 -8.62 26.32
N LYS A 487 27.23 -9.49 26.13
CA LYS A 487 27.99 -10.14 27.19
C LYS A 487 28.60 -9.13 28.17
N GLU A 488 29.43 -8.23 27.66
CA GLU A 488 30.12 -7.22 28.46
C GLU A 488 29.15 -6.34 29.26
N LYS A 489 28.01 -5.95 28.67
CA LYS A 489 27.06 -5.03 29.32
C LYS A 489 26.15 -5.66 30.35
N ILE A 490 25.78 -6.92 30.16
CA ILE A 490 25.11 -7.68 31.21
C ILE A 490 26.07 -7.84 32.40
N GLU A 491 27.35 -8.16 32.14
CA GLU A 491 28.39 -8.26 33.18
C GLU A 491 28.53 -6.95 33.97
N GLU A 492 28.73 -5.84 33.25
CA GLU A 492 28.91 -4.52 33.83
C GLU A 492 27.69 -4.09 34.65
N SER A 493 26.47 -4.40 34.18
CA SER A 493 25.23 -4.02 34.87
C SER A 493 25.03 -4.80 36.16
N ILE A 494 25.35 -6.11 36.17
CA ILE A 494 25.30 -6.94 37.38
C ILE A 494 26.30 -6.42 38.42
N LEU A 495 27.52 -6.09 37.99
CA LEU A 495 28.56 -5.56 38.86
C LEU A 495 28.20 -4.16 39.41
N LYS A 496 27.60 -3.30 38.58
CA LYS A 496 27.11 -1.98 39.01
C LYS A 496 25.94 -2.09 39.98
N GLY A 497 24.99 -2.99 39.73
CA GLY A 497 23.88 -3.28 40.64
C GLY A 497 24.37 -3.76 42.00
N ALA A 498 25.35 -4.67 42.01
CA ALA A 498 26.00 -5.13 43.24
C ALA A 498 26.75 -4.00 43.96
N THR A 499 27.47 -3.15 43.22
CA THR A 499 28.17 -1.98 43.79
C THR A 499 27.18 -0.98 44.39
N ALA A 500 26.04 -0.74 43.73
CA ALA A 500 24.98 0.13 44.24
C ALA A 500 24.33 -0.47 45.50
N LEU A 501 24.06 -1.77 45.50
CA LEU A 501 23.55 -2.50 46.67
C LEU A 501 24.53 -2.40 47.85
N VAL A 502 25.82 -2.61 47.60
CA VAL A 502 26.90 -2.40 48.58
C VAL A 502 26.89 -0.96 49.09
N SER A 503 26.79 0.05 48.22
CA SER A 503 26.76 1.46 48.62
C SER A 503 25.56 1.79 49.50
N VAL A 504 24.40 1.16 49.27
CA VAL A 504 23.20 1.35 50.09
C VAL A 504 23.29 0.58 51.41
N ILE A 505 23.89 -0.60 51.43
CA ILE A 505 24.13 -1.36 52.66
C ILE A 505 25.18 -0.65 53.53
N THR A 506 26.25 -0.12 52.93
CA THR A 506 27.37 0.52 53.65
C THR A 506 27.12 1.99 53.99
N GLY A 507 26.26 2.70 53.28
CA GLY A 507 26.00 4.13 53.48
C GLY A 507 25.41 4.49 54.86
N PRO A 508 24.26 3.93 55.26
CA PRO A 508 23.70 4.10 56.60
C PRO A 508 24.41 3.22 57.66
N ALA A 509 25.04 2.11 57.25
CA ALA A 509 25.64 1.12 58.17
C ALA A 509 27.15 1.28 58.39
N ALA A 510 27.78 2.37 57.93
CA ALA A 510 29.20 2.67 58.19
C ALA A 510 29.57 2.75 59.69
N CYS A 511 28.57 2.75 60.59
CA CYS A 511 28.75 2.72 62.04
C CYS A 511 28.85 1.30 62.64
N ILE A 512 28.72 0.22 61.86
CA ILE A 512 28.74 -1.16 62.37
C ILE A 512 30.07 -1.85 62.02
N PRO A 513 30.89 -2.28 63.01
CA PRO A 513 32.10 -3.05 62.77
C PRO A 513 31.79 -4.38 62.05
N GLY A 514 32.36 -4.58 60.85
CA GLY A 514 32.17 -5.80 60.06
C GLY A 514 31.59 -5.60 58.65
N ALA A 515 31.13 -4.39 58.30
CA ALA A 515 30.52 -4.09 56.99
C ALA A 515 31.44 -4.37 55.76
N GLY A 516 32.77 -4.40 55.96
CA GLY A 516 33.73 -4.76 54.91
C GLY A 516 33.56 -6.21 54.40
N ALA A 517 33.31 -7.17 55.30
CA ALA A 517 33.17 -8.58 54.91
C ALA A 517 31.89 -8.85 54.09
N VAL A 518 30.82 -8.09 54.35
CA VAL A 518 29.58 -8.14 53.58
C VAL A 518 29.78 -7.54 52.18
N THR A 519 30.60 -6.49 52.08
CA THR A 519 30.92 -5.83 50.81
C THR A 519 31.67 -6.77 49.86
N ASP A 520 32.71 -7.43 50.37
CA ASP A 520 33.51 -8.36 49.57
C ASP A 520 32.67 -9.58 49.14
N PHE A 521 31.84 -10.10 50.04
CA PHE A 521 30.93 -11.21 49.73
C PHE A 521 29.92 -10.88 48.62
N VAL A 522 29.28 -9.71 48.66
CA VAL A 522 28.31 -9.28 47.63
C VAL A 522 29.02 -9.06 46.29
N MET A 523 30.21 -8.48 46.29
CA MET A 523 30.96 -8.24 45.05
C MET A 523 31.51 -9.54 44.43
N ASP A 524 31.94 -10.50 45.23
CA ASP A 524 32.41 -11.79 44.73
C ASP A 524 31.25 -12.66 44.21
N ALA A 525 30.10 -12.65 44.88
CA ALA A 525 28.88 -13.27 44.38
C ALA A 525 28.44 -12.64 43.04
N ALA A 526 28.52 -11.31 42.92
CA ALA A 526 28.20 -10.59 41.69
C ALA A 526 29.16 -10.91 40.55
N ARG A 527 30.47 -10.98 40.80
CA ARG A 527 31.48 -11.40 39.80
C ARG A 527 31.26 -12.84 39.35
N ALA A 528 30.93 -13.75 40.25
CA ALA A 528 30.63 -15.14 39.93
C ALA A 528 29.34 -15.28 39.10
N ALA A 529 28.28 -14.55 39.47
CA ALA A 529 27.02 -14.51 38.70
C ALA A 529 27.24 -13.91 37.30
N ALA A 530 27.97 -12.79 37.24
CA ALA A 530 28.29 -12.10 35.99
C ALA A 530 29.11 -13.00 35.06
N GLY A 531 30.19 -13.63 35.55
CA GLY A 531 31.03 -14.56 34.77
C GLY A 531 30.30 -15.80 34.27
N THR A 532 29.32 -16.31 35.03
CA THR A 532 28.51 -17.47 34.65
C THR A 532 27.49 -17.09 33.56
N ILE A 533 26.78 -15.97 33.74
CA ILE A 533 25.82 -15.44 32.77
C ILE A 533 26.53 -15.11 31.45
N THR A 534 27.72 -14.51 31.52
CA THR A 534 28.51 -14.20 30.33
C THR A 534 29.08 -15.42 29.62
N GLY A 535 29.33 -16.52 30.33
CA GLY A 535 29.72 -17.82 29.75
C GLY A 535 28.62 -18.50 28.92
N LEU A 536 27.34 -18.17 29.16
CA LEU A 536 26.18 -18.76 28.49
C LEU A 536 25.81 -18.06 27.17
N ILE A 537 26.12 -16.77 27.04
CA ILE A 537 25.76 -15.92 25.89
C ILE A 537 26.33 -16.39 24.53
N PRO A 538 27.58 -16.92 24.42
CA PRO A 538 28.11 -17.42 23.15
C PRO A 538 27.30 -18.56 22.53
N ASN A 539 26.53 -19.30 23.32
CA ASN A 539 25.74 -20.46 22.89
C ASN A 539 24.27 -20.13 22.58
N LEU A 540 23.84 -18.88 22.69
CA LEU A 540 22.43 -18.53 22.57
C LEU A 540 21.93 -18.49 21.12
N HIS A 541 22.80 -18.44 20.11
CA HIS A 541 22.43 -18.33 18.69
C HIS A 541 21.25 -17.35 18.45
N LEU A 542 21.31 -16.17 19.07
CA LEU A 542 20.27 -15.16 18.94
C LEU A 542 20.23 -14.70 17.49
N ASP A 543 19.20 -15.14 16.76
CA ASP A 543 18.99 -14.81 15.37
C ASP A 543 18.24 -13.48 15.27
N PHE A 544 18.98 -12.40 15.00
CA PHE A 544 18.41 -11.07 14.75
C PHE A 544 18.11 -10.83 13.25
N THR A 545 18.08 -11.88 12.42
CA THR A 545 17.80 -11.73 10.98
C THR A 545 16.31 -11.58 10.67
N THR A 546 15.44 -11.68 11.69
CA THR A 546 14.01 -11.39 11.53
C THR A 546 13.82 -10.03 10.86
N PRO A 547 13.09 -9.95 9.73
CA PRO A 547 12.84 -8.68 9.08
C PRO A 547 12.04 -7.78 10.03
N SER A 548 12.37 -6.49 10.01
CA SER A 548 11.57 -5.50 10.74
C SER A 548 10.17 -5.45 10.15
N MET A 549 9.17 -5.31 11.02
CA MET A 549 7.77 -5.12 10.60
C MET A 549 7.38 -3.67 10.79
N GLN A 550 6.63 -3.13 9.84
CA GLN A 550 6.11 -1.77 9.93
C GLN A 550 4.88 -1.80 10.82
N LEU A 551 4.98 -1.20 12.01
CA LEU A 551 3.82 -1.01 12.90
C LEU A 551 3.01 0.21 12.44
N LEU A 552 3.68 1.26 11.98
CA LEU A 552 3.04 2.47 11.44
C LEU A 552 3.84 2.94 10.23
N GLY A 553 3.19 2.97 9.06
CA GLY A 553 3.74 3.58 7.84
C GLY A 553 4.16 5.05 8.07
N PRO A 554 5.06 5.63 7.25
CA PRO A 554 5.42 7.03 7.38
C PRO A 554 4.17 7.91 7.35
N THR A 555 3.78 8.41 8.51
CA THR A 555 2.53 9.13 8.70
C THR A 555 2.86 10.60 8.87
N LYS A 556 2.44 11.40 7.89
CA LYS A 556 2.65 12.84 7.86
C LYS A 556 1.81 13.51 8.94
N LEU A 557 2.46 14.00 10.00
CA LEU A 557 1.80 14.63 11.14
C LEU A 557 1.65 16.16 10.97
N TYR A 558 2.51 16.76 10.15
CA TYR A 558 2.47 18.19 9.81
C TYR A 558 2.96 18.38 8.40
N CYS A 559 2.37 19.31 7.64
CA CYS A 559 2.93 19.78 6.38
C CYS A 559 2.58 21.24 6.13
N LYS A 560 3.54 22.02 5.62
CA LYS A 560 3.33 23.38 5.14
C LYS A 560 4.08 23.64 3.83
N GLU A 561 3.38 24.22 2.87
CA GLU A 561 3.96 24.81 1.67
C GLU A 561 4.64 26.13 2.05
N VAL A 562 5.97 26.15 2.13
CA VAL A 562 6.73 27.35 2.51
C VAL A 562 7.10 28.23 1.33
N PHE A 563 7.08 27.64 0.13
CA PHE A 563 7.19 28.38 -1.11
C PHE A 563 6.30 27.73 -2.14
N THR A 564 5.61 28.59 -2.88
CA THR A 564 4.94 28.25 -4.11
C THR A 564 5.35 29.26 -5.17
N SER A 565 5.52 28.81 -6.42
CA SER A 565 5.85 29.72 -7.52
C SER A 565 4.72 30.75 -7.75
N PRO A 566 5.01 31.96 -8.26
CA PRO A 566 3.95 32.91 -8.60
C PRO A 566 2.89 32.29 -9.51
N GLY A 567 1.62 32.44 -9.16
CA GLY A 567 0.49 31.84 -9.90
C GLY A 567 0.20 30.37 -9.56
N PHE A 568 0.84 29.79 -8.53
CA PHE A 568 0.64 28.40 -8.11
C PHE A 568 -0.82 28.01 -7.92
N ASP A 569 -1.61 28.78 -7.17
CA ASP A 569 -3.03 28.47 -6.90
C ASP A 569 -3.90 28.45 -8.17
N THR A 570 -3.43 29.08 -9.25
CA THR A 570 -4.12 29.16 -10.55
C THR A 570 -3.50 28.24 -11.61
N ALA A 571 -2.35 27.64 -11.31
CA ALA A 571 -1.61 26.81 -12.24
C ALA A 571 -2.18 25.38 -12.23
N PRO A 572 -2.72 24.85 -13.34
CA PRO A 572 -3.32 23.50 -13.37
C PRO A 572 -2.37 22.39 -12.91
N CYS A 573 -1.07 22.54 -13.19
CA CYS A 573 -0.01 21.64 -12.76
C CYS A 573 0.33 21.73 -11.26
N ALA A 574 -0.16 22.74 -10.52
CA ALA A 574 0.01 22.78 -9.07
C ALA A 574 -0.83 21.73 -8.32
N ALA A 575 -1.80 21.11 -9.00
CA ALA A 575 -2.72 20.14 -8.41
C ALA A 575 -2.04 18.86 -7.90
N GLU A 576 -0.83 18.53 -8.38
CA GLU A 576 -0.01 17.39 -7.91
C GLU A 576 1.19 17.83 -7.05
N LEU A 577 1.27 19.13 -6.77
CA LEU A 577 2.31 19.73 -5.95
C LEU A 577 1.77 20.02 -4.56
N GLY A 578 2.66 20.49 -3.69
CA GLY A 578 2.27 20.90 -2.36
C GLY A 578 2.13 19.76 -1.35
N CYS A 579 1.50 20.08 -0.24
CA CYS A 579 1.48 19.26 0.95
C CYS A 579 0.64 18.00 0.83
N LYS A 580 -0.33 17.97 -0.09
CA LYS A 580 -1.15 16.78 -0.35
C LYS A 580 -0.29 15.61 -0.83
N PHE A 581 0.70 15.89 -1.69
CA PHE A 581 1.52 14.87 -2.37
C PHE A 581 2.93 14.70 -1.78
N ALA A 582 3.37 15.62 -0.92
CA ALA A 582 4.60 15.46 -0.15
C ALA A 582 4.50 14.30 0.84
N GLY A 583 5.58 13.53 1.00
CA GLY A 583 5.63 12.40 1.93
C GLY A 583 6.80 11.45 1.67
N ARG A 584 7.24 10.74 2.70
CA ARG A 584 8.20 9.65 2.55
C ARG A 584 7.51 8.39 2.04
N PRO A 585 8.09 7.67 1.07
CA PRO A 585 7.61 6.33 0.76
C PRO A 585 7.91 5.37 1.93
N PRO A 586 7.17 4.26 2.06
CA PRO A 586 7.49 3.20 3.00
C PRO A 586 8.94 2.72 2.81
N PRO A 587 9.68 2.39 3.89
CA PRO A 587 11.04 1.89 3.77
C PRO A 587 11.08 0.57 3.00
N ALA A 588 11.96 0.47 2.01
CA ALA A 588 12.18 -0.79 1.29
C ALA A 588 12.62 -1.91 2.25
N MET A 589 12.08 -3.13 2.08
CA MET A 589 12.37 -4.34 2.87
C MET A 589 11.66 -4.46 4.24
N VAL A 590 10.61 -3.69 4.51
CA VAL A 590 9.80 -3.83 5.73
C VAL A 590 8.47 -4.50 5.37
N THR A 591 8.11 -5.57 6.09
CA THR A 591 6.79 -6.20 5.92
C THR A 591 5.74 -5.29 6.58
N VAL A 592 4.75 -4.84 5.80
CA VAL A 592 3.66 -3.99 6.29
C VAL A 592 2.61 -4.89 6.95
N LEU A 593 2.25 -4.62 8.21
CA LEU A 593 1.16 -5.33 8.86
C LEU A 593 -0.18 -4.91 8.24
N PRO A 594 -1.15 -5.83 8.10
CA PRO A 594 -2.48 -5.50 7.63
C PRO A 594 -3.14 -4.45 8.53
N ALA A 595 -3.93 -3.55 7.94
CA ALA A 595 -4.62 -2.49 8.67
C ALA A 595 -5.54 -2.98 9.81
N SER A 596 -5.97 -4.25 9.79
CA SER A 596 -6.77 -4.86 10.85
C SER A 596 -5.97 -5.22 12.12
N GLN A 597 -4.65 -5.37 12.01
CA GLN A 597 -3.76 -5.73 13.13
C GLN A 597 -3.07 -4.53 13.79
N VAL A 598 -3.28 -3.33 13.22
CA VAL A 598 -2.78 -2.06 13.73
C VAL A 598 -3.96 -1.11 13.84
N ALA A 599 -4.44 -0.88 15.06
CA ALA A 599 -5.33 0.24 15.31
C ALA A 599 -4.47 1.52 15.22
N GLN A 600 -4.87 2.44 14.35
CA GLN A 600 -4.22 3.75 14.23
C GLN A 600 -5.18 4.81 14.75
N HIS A 601 -4.84 5.37 15.90
CA HIS A 601 -5.53 6.52 16.45
C HIS A 601 -4.67 7.76 16.22
N VAL A 602 -4.72 8.33 15.02
CA VAL A 602 -4.21 9.71 14.84
C VAL A 602 -5.32 10.63 15.33
N HIS A 603 -5.14 11.22 16.50
CA HIS A 603 -6.03 12.24 17.03
C HIS A 603 -5.96 13.52 16.17
N THR A 604 -6.64 13.48 15.03
CA THR A 604 -7.02 14.66 14.27
C THR A 604 -8.26 15.24 14.94
N THR A 605 -8.19 16.49 15.39
CA THR A 605 -9.41 17.24 15.66
C THR A 605 -10.14 17.45 14.33
N HIS A 606 -11.15 16.60 14.10
CA HIS A 606 -12.17 16.55 13.04
C HIS A 606 -12.00 15.52 11.89
N SER A 607 -12.72 14.39 12.09
CA SER A 607 -13.44 13.50 11.16
C SER A 607 -12.71 12.90 9.95
N ALA A 608 -12.28 11.64 10.07
CA ALA A 608 -12.05 10.73 8.94
C ALA A 608 -13.36 10.00 8.56
N SER A 609 -13.71 10.02 7.27
CA SER A 609 -15.00 9.62 6.71
C SER A 609 -15.03 8.17 6.21
N ALA A 610 -15.87 7.32 6.80
CA ALA A 610 -16.46 6.19 6.08
C ALA A 610 -17.53 6.70 5.10
N CYS A 611 -17.86 5.96 4.05
CA CYS A 611 -18.97 6.24 3.13
C CYS A 611 -20.33 6.16 3.85
N TYR A 612 -20.62 7.13 4.71
CA TYR A 612 -21.91 7.24 5.38
C TYR A 612 -22.97 7.70 4.36
N ASP A 613 -24.12 7.01 4.36
CA ASP A 613 -25.45 7.41 3.85
C ASP A 613 -26.06 6.71 2.62
N LEU A 614 -25.45 5.67 2.01
CA LEU A 614 -26.17 4.77 1.10
C LEU A 614 -26.36 3.39 1.74
N PRO A 615 -27.48 3.11 2.44
CA PRO A 615 -27.68 1.83 3.08
C PRO A 615 -27.81 0.70 2.04
N MET A 616 -27.00 -0.33 2.21
CA MET A 616 -26.97 -1.52 1.36
C MET A 616 -27.21 -2.79 2.19
N GLY A 617 -27.40 -3.91 1.51
CA GLY A 617 -27.36 -5.22 2.12
C GLY A 617 -27.25 -6.31 1.06
N ASP A 618 -27.77 -7.50 1.35
CA ASP A 618 -27.72 -8.62 0.40
C ASP A 618 -28.56 -8.37 -0.85
N ARG A 619 -27.88 -8.01 -1.94
CA ARG A 619 -28.43 -7.71 -3.27
C ARG A 619 -29.53 -6.64 -3.24
N PHE A 620 -29.35 -5.59 -2.43
CA PHE A 620 -30.23 -4.41 -2.48
C PHE A 620 -29.51 -3.11 -2.11
N ILE A 621 -29.98 -2.01 -2.69
CA ILE A 621 -29.70 -0.64 -2.24
C ILE A 621 -30.98 -0.02 -1.68
N GLN A 622 -30.86 0.80 -0.64
CA GLN A 622 -31.97 1.51 -0.03
C GLN A 622 -31.86 3.02 -0.26
N LEU A 623 -32.94 3.61 -0.74
CA LEU A 623 -33.07 5.04 -1.04
C LEU A 623 -34.29 5.55 -0.27
N GLY A 624 -34.06 6.11 0.91
CA GLY A 624 -35.14 6.51 1.82
C GLY A 624 -36.01 5.32 2.25
N LYS A 625 -37.30 5.38 1.94
CA LYS A 625 -38.28 4.32 2.24
C LYS A 625 -38.45 3.29 1.11
N TRP A 626 -37.54 3.28 0.14
CA TRP A 626 -37.58 2.40 -1.02
C TRP A 626 -36.34 1.54 -1.13
N ARG A 627 -36.49 0.33 -1.69
CA ARG A 627 -35.39 -0.60 -2.01
C ARG A 627 -35.44 -1.02 -3.46
N LEU A 628 -34.26 -1.01 -4.10
CA LEU A 628 -34.01 -1.63 -5.41
C LEU A 628 -33.23 -2.91 -5.14
N ALA A 629 -33.74 -4.06 -5.58
CA ALA A 629 -33.18 -5.34 -5.17
C ALA A 629 -33.29 -6.42 -6.25
N ALA A 630 -32.22 -7.21 -6.42
CA ALA A 630 -32.32 -8.52 -7.04
C ALA A 630 -32.81 -9.51 -5.99
N ILE A 631 -34.08 -9.89 -6.10
CA ILE A 631 -34.71 -10.83 -5.16
C ILE A 631 -34.10 -12.22 -5.36
N ASP A 632 -33.83 -12.59 -6.60
CA ASP A 632 -33.09 -13.78 -6.97
C ASP A 632 -32.35 -13.53 -8.30
N ASP A 633 -31.85 -14.59 -8.93
CA ASP A 633 -31.16 -14.50 -10.22
C ASP A 633 -32.09 -14.26 -11.42
N ASN A 634 -33.41 -14.33 -11.23
CA ASN A 634 -34.43 -14.18 -12.25
C ASN A 634 -35.29 -12.91 -12.07
N HIS A 635 -35.29 -12.29 -10.89
CA HIS A 635 -36.18 -11.18 -10.54
C HIS A 635 -35.45 -9.99 -9.90
N PHE A 636 -35.65 -8.81 -10.48
CA PHE A 636 -35.29 -7.51 -9.91
C PHE A 636 -36.55 -6.72 -9.55
N SER A 637 -36.53 -5.97 -8.45
CA SER A 637 -37.72 -5.31 -7.92
C SER A 637 -37.46 -3.91 -7.40
N ILE A 638 -38.51 -3.08 -7.43
CA ILE A 638 -38.59 -1.78 -6.75
C ILE A 638 -39.72 -1.89 -5.71
N SER A 639 -39.38 -1.81 -4.42
CA SER A 639 -40.31 -2.07 -3.32
C SER A 639 -40.27 -1.00 -2.22
N HIS A 640 -41.44 -0.72 -1.64
CA HIS A 640 -41.64 0.25 -0.57
C HIS A 640 -41.68 -0.43 0.79
N LYS A 641 -41.29 0.29 1.86
CA LYS A 641 -41.23 -0.24 3.23
C LYS A 641 -42.54 -0.78 3.78
N ASP A 642 -43.67 -0.33 3.23
CA ASP A 642 -45.02 -0.75 3.64
C ASP A 642 -45.40 -2.14 3.07
N GLY A 643 -44.42 -2.91 2.57
CA GLY A 643 -44.61 -4.28 2.08
C GLY A 643 -45.20 -4.36 0.67
N LYS A 644 -45.16 -3.28 -0.11
CA LYS A 644 -45.65 -3.25 -1.49
C LYS A 644 -44.50 -3.22 -2.48
N THR A 645 -44.55 -4.10 -3.47
CA THR A 645 -43.66 -4.13 -4.63
C THR A 645 -44.36 -3.42 -5.78
N ALA A 646 -43.75 -2.33 -6.27
CA ALA A 646 -44.34 -1.51 -7.32
C ALA A 646 -44.04 -2.03 -8.72
N GLN A 647 -42.88 -2.67 -8.91
CA GLN A 647 -42.48 -3.21 -10.20
C GLN A 647 -41.51 -4.37 -10.02
N ILE A 648 -41.71 -5.42 -10.82
CA ILE A 648 -40.78 -6.55 -10.96
C ILE A 648 -40.29 -6.61 -12.41
N PHE A 649 -39.01 -6.87 -12.60
CA PHE A 649 -38.34 -7.08 -13.88
C PHE A 649 -37.76 -8.49 -13.90
N HIS A 650 -38.03 -9.24 -14.97
CA HIS A 650 -37.62 -10.64 -15.10
C HIS A 650 -36.37 -10.75 -16.00
N LYS A 651 -35.56 -11.80 -15.81
CA LYS A 651 -34.33 -12.04 -16.60
C LYS A 651 -34.56 -12.15 -18.11
N GLU A 652 -35.77 -12.54 -18.53
CA GLU A 652 -36.14 -12.66 -19.94
C GLU A 652 -36.45 -11.29 -20.59
N GLY A 653 -36.42 -10.21 -19.80
CA GLY A 653 -36.75 -8.86 -20.25
C GLY A 653 -38.23 -8.48 -20.14
N THR A 654 -39.06 -9.31 -19.48
CA THR A 654 -40.46 -8.99 -19.21
C THR A 654 -40.62 -8.22 -17.90
N GLN A 655 -41.77 -7.56 -17.74
CA GLN A 655 -42.08 -6.75 -16.56
C GLN A 655 -43.43 -7.16 -15.94
N HIS A 656 -43.54 -7.08 -14.61
CA HIS A 656 -44.78 -7.35 -13.88
C HIS A 656 -45.10 -6.16 -12.96
N PRO A 657 -46.07 -5.30 -13.34
CA PRO A 657 -46.43 -4.12 -12.56
C PRO A 657 -47.15 -4.49 -11.26
N GLY A 658 -46.99 -3.62 -10.25
CA GLY A 658 -47.72 -3.67 -8.98
C GLY A 658 -49.18 -3.16 -9.08
N PRO A 659 -49.92 -3.14 -7.95
CA PRO A 659 -49.44 -3.39 -6.60
C PRO A 659 -49.32 -4.88 -6.27
N ARG A 660 -48.18 -5.28 -5.71
CA ARG A 660 -47.90 -6.66 -5.29
C ARG A 660 -47.35 -6.70 -3.87
N SER A 661 -47.44 -7.84 -3.21
CA SER A 661 -46.88 -8.07 -1.85
C SER A 661 -45.78 -9.13 -1.81
N ASP A 662 -45.51 -9.77 -2.95
CA ASP A 662 -44.37 -10.66 -3.17
C ASP A 662 -43.17 -9.89 -3.75
N PHE A 663 -41.99 -10.51 -3.75
CA PHE A 663 -40.75 -9.95 -4.30
C PHE A 663 -40.31 -8.61 -3.67
N GLY A 664 -40.62 -8.37 -2.40
CA GLY A 664 -40.10 -7.23 -1.63
C GLY A 664 -38.79 -7.58 -0.92
N ALA A 665 -37.87 -6.62 -0.83
CA ALA A 665 -36.56 -6.84 -0.18
C ALA A 665 -36.50 -6.44 1.30
N TRP A 666 -37.63 -6.06 1.90
CA TRP A 666 -37.69 -5.52 3.27
C TRP A 666 -37.46 -6.56 4.37
N GLY A 667 -37.54 -7.86 4.04
CA GLY A 667 -37.11 -8.94 4.93
C GLY A 667 -35.58 -9.08 5.07
N ARG A 668 -34.78 -8.37 4.26
CA ARG A 668 -33.31 -8.39 4.34
C ARG A 668 -32.81 -7.29 5.28
N SER A 669 -31.82 -7.57 6.10
CA SER A 669 -31.19 -6.56 6.95
C SER A 669 -30.24 -5.65 6.15
N ILE A 670 -30.11 -4.40 6.59
CA ILE A 670 -29.02 -3.53 6.15
C ILE A 670 -27.70 -4.12 6.68
N GLY A 671 -26.67 -4.18 5.85
CA GLY A 671 -25.39 -4.79 6.17
C GLY A 671 -24.38 -4.64 5.04
N ALA A 672 -23.45 -5.58 4.93
CA ALA A 672 -22.48 -5.59 3.84
C ALA A 672 -23.18 -5.63 2.47
N ALA A 673 -22.62 -4.92 1.49
CA ALA A 673 -23.11 -4.80 0.12
C ALA A 673 -22.93 -6.09 -0.70
N LYS A 674 -23.46 -7.22 -0.22
CA LYS A 674 -23.28 -8.53 -0.86
C LYS A 674 -23.98 -8.56 -2.22
N GLY A 675 -23.27 -9.00 -3.26
CA GLY A 675 -23.82 -9.09 -4.61
C GLY A 675 -24.16 -7.73 -5.23
N ILE A 676 -23.48 -6.67 -4.83
CA ILE A 676 -23.56 -5.35 -5.44
C ILE A 676 -22.18 -5.01 -6.00
N SER A 677 -22.13 -4.64 -7.27
CA SER A 677 -20.91 -4.13 -7.92
C SER A 677 -21.25 -2.91 -8.78
N PHE A 678 -20.23 -2.18 -9.18
CA PHE A 678 -20.38 -0.94 -9.94
C PHE A 678 -19.66 -1.06 -11.28
N GLY A 679 -19.97 -0.13 -12.17
CA GLY A 679 -19.14 0.17 -13.33
C GLY A 679 -19.50 1.53 -13.88
N PHE A 680 -19.10 1.80 -15.13
CA PHE A 680 -19.33 3.11 -15.74
C PHE A 680 -20.83 3.41 -15.92
N GLN A 681 -21.35 4.30 -15.07
CA GLN A 681 -22.75 4.73 -14.98
C GLN A 681 -23.78 3.62 -14.78
N PHE A 682 -23.41 2.52 -14.14
CA PHE A 682 -24.36 1.48 -13.75
C PHE A 682 -24.05 0.88 -12.39
N ILE A 683 -25.10 0.41 -11.73
CA ILE A 683 -25.02 -0.41 -10.52
C ILE A 683 -25.51 -1.81 -10.89
N GLN A 684 -24.69 -2.82 -10.64
CA GLN A 684 -25.09 -4.21 -10.73
C GLN A 684 -25.56 -4.68 -9.36
N ILE A 685 -26.77 -5.23 -9.31
CA ILE A 685 -27.39 -5.81 -8.11
C ILE A 685 -27.78 -7.24 -8.49
N GLY A 686 -27.10 -8.23 -7.91
CA GLY A 686 -27.19 -9.61 -8.35
C GLY A 686 -26.81 -9.76 -9.83
N LYS A 687 -27.73 -10.28 -10.64
CA LYS A 687 -27.56 -10.46 -12.10
C LYS A 687 -28.21 -9.36 -12.95
N PHE A 688 -28.65 -8.28 -12.32
CA PHE A 688 -29.30 -7.15 -12.98
C PHE A 688 -28.43 -5.90 -12.88
N ARG A 689 -28.42 -5.11 -13.94
CA ARG A 689 -27.77 -3.80 -14.02
C ARG A 689 -28.83 -2.72 -14.19
N VAL A 690 -28.73 -1.69 -13.36
CA VAL A 690 -29.47 -0.43 -13.51
C VAL A 690 -28.45 0.62 -13.91
N GLY A 691 -28.58 1.21 -15.10
CA GLY A 691 -27.53 2.09 -15.60
C GLY A 691 -27.90 2.95 -16.80
N ALA A 692 -27.23 4.09 -16.92
CA ALA A 692 -27.37 5.00 -18.05
C ALA A 692 -26.54 4.48 -19.23
N VAL A 693 -27.22 4.05 -20.29
CA VAL A 693 -26.60 3.48 -21.50
C VAL A 693 -25.99 4.58 -22.38
N ASP A 694 -26.54 5.78 -22.29
CA ASP A 694 -26.03 7.00 -22.88
C ASP A 694 -26.68 8.18 -22.15
N GLU A 695 -26.53 9.39 -22.67
CA GLU A 695 -27.20 10.58 -22.16
C GLU A 695 -28.73 10.55 -22.31
N ASN A 696 -29.28 9.66 -23.14
CA ASN A 696 -30.69 9.66 -23.55
C ASN A 696 -31.50 8.45 -23.07
N HIS A 697 -30.84 7.43 -22.54
CA HIS A 697 -31.40 6.13 -22.17
C HIS A 697 -30.82 5.62 -20.85
N LEU A 698 -31.69 5.40 -19.86
CA LEU A 698 -31.41 4.59 -18.68
C LEU A 698 -32.08 3.21 -18.87
N SER A 699 -31.43 2.14 -18.46
CA SER A 699 -31.96 0.78 -18.62
C SER A 699 -31.89 -0.04 -17.34
N ILE A 700 -32.79 -1.03 -17.25
CA ILE A 700 -32.69 -2.16 -16.33
C ILE A 700 -32.49 -3.41 -17.19
N SER A 701 -31.31 -4.01 -17.13
CA SER A 701 -30.91 -5.14 -17.98
C SER A 701 -30.36 -6.30 -17.16
N HIS A 702 -30.59 -7.53 -17.60
CA HIS A 702 -30.04 -8.74 -17.00
C HIS A 702 -28.77 -9.17 -17.74
N ILE A 703 -27.77 -9.71 -17.02
CA ILE A 703 -26.49 -10.16 -17.61
C ILE A 703 -26.64 -11.23 -18.71
N GLY A 704 -27.81 -11.88 -18.80
CA GLY A 704 -28.19 -12.75 -19.91
C GLY A 704 -28.47 -12.03 -21.24
N GLY A 705 -28.24 -10.71 -21.31
CA GLY A 705 -28.33 -9.91 -22.54
C GLY A 705 -29.73 -9.34 -22.83
N LYS A 706 -30.68 -9.48 -21.91
CA LYS A 706 -32.04 -8.93 -22.07
C LYS A 706 -32.22 -7.66 -21.23
N THR A 707 -32.73 -6.62 -21.87
CA THR A 707 -33.16 -5.35 -21.26
C THR A 707 -34.66 -5.44 -20.97
N ALA A 708 -35.03 -5.23 -19.71
CA ALA A 708 -36.41 -5.33 -19.23
C ALA A 708 -37.18 -4.01 -19.34
N GLN A 709 -36.49 -2.88 -19.19
CA GLN A 709 -37.08 -1.55 -19.31
C GLN A 709 -36.03 -0.55 -19.75
N ILE A 710 -36.41 0.34 -20.67
CA ILE A 710 -35.64 1.52 -21.06
C ILE A 710 -36.45 2.76 -20.70
N PHE A 711 -35.80 3.69 -20.01
CA PHE A 711 -36.31 5.00 -19.61
C PHE A 711 -35.63 6.06 -20.48
N ARG A 712 -36.40 6.80 -21.27
CA ARG A 712 -35.85 7.80 -22.19
C ARG A 712 -35.89 9.20 -21.59
N TYR A 713 -34.92 10.03 -21.94
CA TYR A 713 -34.82 11.41 -21.44
C TYR A 713 -36.04 12.29 -21.75
N ASP A 714 -36.80 11.93 -22.80
CA ASP A 714 -38.04 12.56 -23.23
C ASP A 714 -39.27 12.13 -22.41
N GLY A 715 -39.07 11.26 -21.40
CA GLY A 715 -40.10 10.73 -20.51
C GLY A 715 -40.85 9.51 -21.07
N THR A 716 -40.50 9.01 -22.25
CA THR A 716 -41.09 7.79 -22.81
C THR A 716 -40.50 6.51 -22.18
N LEU A 717 -41.33 5.48 -22.07
CA LEU A 717 -40.97 4.16 -21.57
C LEU A 717 -40.99 3.15 -22.72
N GLN A 718 -39.92 2.37 -22.86
CA GLN A 718 -39.88 1.23 -23.78
C GLN A 718 -39.74 -0.06 -22.96
N PRO A 719 -40.85 -0.78 -22.74
CA PRO A 719 -40.80 -2.06 -22.04
C PRO A 719 -40.10 -3.12 -22.91
N GLY A 720 -39.37 -4.03 -22.26
CA GLY A 720 -38.78 -5.19 -22.92
C GLY A 720 -39.81 -6.28 -23.28
N PRO A 721 -39.36 -7.45 -23.78
CA PRO A 721 -37.96 -7.86 -23.86
C PRO A 721 -37.25 -7.30 -25.10
N THR A 722 -36.05 -6.74 -24.91
CA THR A 722 -35.17 -6.32 -26.00
C THR A 722 -33.71 -6.63 -25.66
N THR A 723 -32.82 -6.64 -26.64
CA THR A 723 -31.36 -6.71 -26.43
C THR A 723 -30.69 -5.36 -26.65
N ALA A 724 -31.45 -4.36 -27.10
CA ALA A 724 -30.96 -3.00 -27.31
C ALA A 724 -30.80 -2.26 -25.97
N TRP A 725 -30.00 -1.20 -25.99
CA TRP A 725 -29.82 -0.27 -24.88
C TRP A 725 -29.57 -0.98 -23.55
N SER A 726 -28.61 -1.90 -23.55
CA SER A 726 -28.18 -2.64 -22.38
C SER A 726 -26.87 -2.05 -21.87
N THR A 727 -26.61 -2.16 -20.56
CA THR A 727 -25.30 -1.85 -19.98
C THR A 727 -24.42 -3.10 -19.81
N VAL A 728 -24.89 -4.27 -20.27
CA VAL A 728 -24.22 -5.56 -20.07
C VAL A 728 -22.91 -5.70 -20.86
N ASP A 729 -22.74 -4.91 -21.93
CA ASP A 729 -21.51 -4.87 -22.71
C ASP A 729 -20.37 -4.11 -22.00
N ARG A 730 -20.68 -3.35 -20.95
CA ARG A 730 -19.69 -2.62 -20.14
C ARG A 730 -19.06 -3.53 -19.09
N PRO A 731 -17.77 -3.39 -18.77
CA PRO A 731 -17.19 -4.10 -17.64
C PRO A 731 -17.71 -3.54 -16.31
N GLU A 732 -17.76 -4.38 -15.28
CA GLU A 732 -17.74 -3.89 -13.90
C GLU A 732 -16.41 -3.16 -13.71
N SER A 733 -16.43 -2.02 -13.05
CA SER A 733 -15.30 -1.10 -12.89
C SER A 733 -15.49 -0.14 -11.73
N MET A 734 -14.53 0.76 -11.50
CA MET A 734 -14.75 1.88 -10.58
C MET A 734 -16.05 2.63 -10.92
N PRO A 735 -16.84 3.08 -9.92
CA PRO A 735 -18.17 3.68 -10.07
C PRO A 735 -18.15 5.07 -10.73
N ALA A 736 -17.60 5.18 -11.94
CA ALA A 736 -17.48 6.44 -12.67
C ALA A 736 -18.85 6.89 -13.22
N GLY A 737 -19.15 8.17 -13.06
CA GLY A 737 -20.44 8.76 -13.44
C GLY A 737 -21.63 8.29 -12.59
N ILE A 738 -21.35 7.81 -11.38
CA ILE A 738 -22.34 7.49 -10.36
C ILE A 738 -22.18 8.47 -9.21
N THR A 739 -23.26 9.12 -8.80
CA THR A 739 -23.28 9.94 -7.59
C THR A 739 -24.48 9.57 -6.73
N ALA A 740 -24.38 9.77 -5.43
CA ALA A 740 -25.48 9.58 -4.49
C ALA A 740 -25.74 10.91 -3.75
N GLY A 741 -26.94 11.07 -3.22
CA GLY A 741 -27.27 12.18 -2.34
C GLY A 741 -28.44 11.80 -1.43
N ASP A 742 -29.10 12.79 -0.83
CA ASP A 742 -30.23 12.55 0.09
C ASP A 742 -31.35 11.75 -0.59
N ARG A 743 -31.36 10.43 -0.32
CA ARG A 743 -32.32 9.44 -0.80
C ARG A 743 -32.41 9.30 -2.32
N PHE A 744 -31.34 9.58 -3.05
CA PHE A 744 -31.27 9.33 -4.48
C PHE A 744 -29.91 8.81 -4.91
N VAL A 745 -29.90 8.14 -6.07
CA VAL A 745 -28.71 7.83 -6.85
C VAL A 745 -28.84 8.45 -8.24
N GLN A 746 -27.75 8.98 -8.75
CA GLN A 746 -27.63 9.54 -10.08
C GLN A 746 -26.67 8.68 -10.91
N LEU A 747 -27.11 8.32 -12.10
CA LEU A 747 -26.40 7.50 -13.09
C LEU A 747 -26.35 8.34 -14.37
N GLY A 748 -25.19 8.94 -14.67
CA GLY A 748 -25.09 9.94 -15.73
C GLY A 748 -26.05 11.11 -15.51
N LYS A 749 -26.96 11.35 -16.46
CA LYS A 749 -27.99 12.40 -16.43
C LYS A 749 -29.31 11.95 -15.79
N PHE A 750 -29.40 10.69 -15.38
CA PHE A 750 -30.61 10.12 -14.78
C PHE A 750 -30.51 10.06 -13.26
N ARG A 751 -31.62 10.33 -12.57
CA ARG A 751 -31.74 10.13 -11.12
C ARG A 751 -32.85 9.15 -10.79
N LEU A 752 -32.58 8.30 -9.81
CA LEU A 752 -33.55 7.39 -9.20
C LEU A 752 -33.57 7.68 -7.70
N GLY A 753 -34.73 7.94 -7.12
CA GLY A 753 -34.77 8.30 -5.69
C GLY A 753 -36.15 8.48 -5.08
N ASP A 754 -36.15 8.52 -3.76
CA ASP A 754 -37.34 8.74 -2.92
C ASP A 754 -37.61 10.25 -2.77
N ALA A 755 -38.74 10.70 -3.29
CA ALA A 755 -39.17 12.08 -3.26
C ALA A 755 -39.65 12.52 -1.86
N ASP A 756 -40.54 11.75 -1.25
CA ASP A 756 -41.28 12.19 -0.06
C ASP A 756 -41.60 11.06 0.92
N GLY A 757 -41.02 9.88 0.70
CA GLY A 757 -41.31 8.68 1.45
C GLY A 757 -42.57 7.93 1.00
N HIS A 758 -43.25 8.40 -0.04
CA HIS A 758 -44.39 7.72 -0.68
C HIS A 758 -44.24 7.62 -2.21
N HIS A 759 -43.36 8.39 -2.83
CA HIS A 759 -43.12 8.39 -4.27
C HIS A 759 -41.64 8.13 -4.57
N PHE A 760 -41.37 7.09 -5.36
CA PHE A 760 -40.05 6.86 -5.95
C PHE A 760 -40.08 7.30 -7.41
N LEU A 761 -39.07 8.06 -7.82
CA LEU A 761 -39.04 8.69 -9.13
C LEU A 761 -37.86 8.18 -9.95
N VAL A 762 -38.06 8.08 -11.26
CA VAL A 762 -36.99 8.09 -12.26
C VAL A 762 -37.09 9.41 -13.03
N THR A 763 -36.06 10.25 -12.93
CA THR A 763 -36.03 11.57 -13.57
C THR A 763 -34.77 11.74 -14.43
N HIS A 764 -34.79 12.72 -15.33
CA HIS A 764 -33.66 13.13 -16.15
C HIS A 764 -33.33 14.62 -15.92
N ASP A 765 -32.08 15.02 -16.15
CA ASP A 765 -31.61 16.40 -15.95
C ASP A 765 -32.30 17.42 -16.87
N SER A 766 -32.89 16.96 -17.98
CA SER A 766 -33.75 17.72 -18.90
C SER A 766 -35.03 18.27 -18.26
N GLY A 767 -35.31 17.92 -16.99
CA GLY A 767 -36.51 18.36 -16.30
C GLY A 767 -37.71 17.42 -16.51
N GLN A 768 -37.48 16.18 -16.94
CA GLN A 768 -38.53 15.17 -17.11
C GLN A 768 -38.54 14.13 -15.98
N THR A 769 -39.73 13.83 -15.47
CA THR A 769 -40.06 12.65 -14.67
C THR A 769 -40.60 11.57 -15.59
N ILE A 770 -39.85 10.48 -15.70
CA ILE A 770 -40.09 9.38 -16.65
C ILE A 770 -41.04 8.33 -16.05
N GLN A 771 -40.90 8.04 -14.76
CA GLN A 771 -41.72 7.05 -14.06
C GLN A 771 -41.85 7.43 -12.59
N ILE A 772 -43.06 7.28 -12.04
CA ILE A 772 -43.33 7.36 -10.61
C ILE A 772 -43.83 6.00 -10.11
N TYR A 773 -43.26 5.52 -9.02
CA TYR A 773 -43.75 4.37 -8.25
C TYR A 773 -44.32 4.90 -6.93
N ARG A 774 -45.50 4.43 -6.54
CA ARG A 774 -46.18 4.86 -5.31
C ARG A 774 -46.05 3.81 -4.22
N GLY A 775 -46.01 4.24 -2.96
CA GLY A 775 -45.84 3.36 -1.81
C GLY A 775 -46.97 2.34 -1.63
N ASP A 776 -48.10 2.54 -2.31
CA ASP A 776 -49.21 1.58 -2.42
C ASP A 776 -48.96 0.45 -3.45
N GLY A 777 -47.88 0.55 -4.24
CA GLY A 777 -47.47 -0.38 -5.29
C GLY A 777 -47.96 0.00 -6.69
N THR A 778 -48.70 1.10 -6.87
CA THR A 778 -49.16 1.55 -8.20
C THR A 778 -48.08 2.34 -8.95
N LEU A 779 -48.22 2.40 -10.28
CA LEU A 779 -47.30 3.09 -11.19
C LEU A 779 -47.99 4.25 -11.90
N HIS A 780 -47.27 5.34 -12.12
CA HIS A 780 -47.72 6.47 -12.94
C HIS A 780 -46.65 6.81 -13.98
N PRO A 781 -46.87 6.48 -15.27
CA PRO A 781 -45.89 6.73 -16.32
C PRO A 781 -45.75 8.24 -16.63
N GLY A 782 -44.57 8.63 -17.13
CA GLY A 782 -44.31 9.93 -17.76
C GLY A 782 -44.76 9.97 -19.23
N PRO A 783 -44.40 11.03 -19.99
CA PRO A 783 -43.58 12.18 -19.60
C PRO A 783 -44.33 13.18 -18.72
N ARG A 784 -43.66 13.72 -17.70
CA ARG A 784 -44.23 14.63 -16.71
C ARG A 784 -43.17 15.59 -16.18
N THR A 785 -43.55 16.81 -15.81
CA THR A 785 -42.62 17.82 -15.25
C THR A 785 -42.99 18.24 -13.83
N ASP A 786 -44.18 17.85 -13.34
CA ASP A 786 -44.74 18.25 -12.05
C ASP A 786 -43.99 17.69 -10.84
N TRP A 787 -43.18 16.64 -11.02
CA TRP A 787 -42.39 16.00 -9.94
C TRP A 787 -40.88 16.13 -10.10
N THR A 788 -40.39 16.76 -11.17
CA THR A 788 -38.97 16.67 -11.48
C THR A 788 -38.12 17.32 -10.38
N GLY A 789 -38.56 18.49 -9.89
CA GLY A 789 -37.87 19.22 -8.83
C GLY A 789 -37.71 18.44 -7.51
N ALA A 790 -38.52 17.40 -7.26
CA ALA A 790 -38.53 16.69 -5.98
C ALA A 790 -37.20 15.97 -5.68
N ILE A 791 -36.51 15.48 -6.72
CA ILE A 791 -35.17 14.88 -6.58
C ILE A 791 -34.11 15.53 -7.48
N SER A 792 -34.47 16.22 -8.58
CA SER A 792 -33.48 16.85 -9.47
C SER A 792 -32.80 18.09 -8.88
N THR A 793 -33.45 18.76 -7.92
CA THR A 793 -32.89 19.94 -7.24
C THR A 793 -31.99 19.59 -6.07
N ARG A 794 -32.00 18.33 -5.62
CA ARG A 794 -31.14 17.89 -4.51
C ARG A 794 -29.68 17.89 -4.97
N SER A 795 -28.80 18.48 -4.18
CA SER A 795 -27.37 18.38 -4.44
C SER A 795 -26.90 16.94 -4.21
N PRO A 796 -26.03 16.39 -5.07
CA PRO A 796 -25.23 15.23 -4.72
C PRO A 796 -24.50 15.51 -3.39
N SER A 797 -24.32 14.48 -2.56
CA SER A 797 -23.64 14.67 -1.28
C SER A 797 -22.18 15.08 -1.50
N ALA A 798 -21.63 15.94 -0.65
CA ALA A 798 -20.25 16.44 -0.80
C ALA A 798 -19.16 15.35 -0.76
N TRP A 799 -19.52 14.14 -0.29
CA TRP A 799 -18.67 12.97 -0.20
C TRP A 799 -18.77 12.03 -1.41
N THR A 800 -19.63 12.30 -2.40
CA THR A 800 -19.56 11.59 -3.71
C THR A 800 -18.12 11.62 -4.14
N CYS A 801 -17.44 10.46 -4.16
CA CYS A 801 -15.98 10.38 -4.14
C CYS A 801 -15.44 11.48 -5.01
N LYS A 802 -14.91 12.53 -4.39
CA LYS A 802 -14.68 13.81 -5.07
C LYS A 802 -13.66 13.61 -6.20
N ASP A 803 -12.91 12.51 -6.10
CA ASP A 803 -11.94 12.00 -7.03
C ASP A 803 -12.52 11.06 -8.13
N LEU A 804 -13.78 10.64 -8.15
CA LEU A 804 -14.29 9.70 -9.20
C LEU A 804 -14.38 10.32 -10.59
N PRO A 805 -14.89 11.56 -10.76
CA PRO A 805 -14.76 12.29 -12.02
C PRO A 805 -13.30 12.69 -12.30
N GLU A 806 -12.53 13.02 -11.26
CA GLU A 806 -11.11 13.40 -11.37
C GLU A 806 -10.19 12.22 -11.74
N MET A 807 -10.51 10.99 -11.36
CA MET A 807 -9.82 9.76 -11.80
C MET A 807 -10.18 9.36 -13.23
N ALA A 808 -11.40 9.71 -13.67
CA ALA A 808 -11.85 9.49 -15.04
C ALA A 808 -11.22 10.48 -16.03
N HIS A 809 -10.91 11.70 -15.59
CA HIS A 809 -10.36 12.77 -16.42
C HIS A 809 -8.87 13.02 -16.18
N GLY A 810 -8.27 12.48 -15.11
CA GLY A 810 -7.04 13.05 -14.57
C GLY A 810 -7.21 14.55 -14.28
N ALA A 811 -6.14 15.24 -13.91
CA ALA A 811 -6.11 16.71 -13.96
C ALA A 811 -6.10 17.26 -15.41
N CYS A 812 -6.59 16.50 -16.38
CA CYS A 812 -6.58 16.87 -17.79
C CYS A 812 -7.89 17.61 -18.10
N ASP A 813 -7.78 18.89 -18.42
CA ASP A 813 -8.91 19.72 -18.84
C ASP A 813 -9.66 19.03 -20.00
N SER A 814 -10.99 18.98 -19.90
CA SER A 814 -11.89 18.53 -20.97
C SER A 814 -11.62 19.19 -22.34
N GLY A 815 -10.99 20.36 -22.36
CA GLY A 815 -10.54 21.03 -23.57
C GLY A 815 -9.40 20.35 -24.33
N TRP A 816 -8.63 19.45 -23.68
CA TRP A 816 -7.44 18.81 -24.28
C TRP A 816 -7.77 17.48 -24.96
N ALA A 817 -8.15 16.48 -24.17
CA ALA A 817 -8.67 15.21 -24.63
C ALA A 817 -9.53 14.60 -23.53
N GLY A 818 -10.71 14.11 -23.90
CA GLY A 818 -11.59 13.38 -23.00
C GLY A 818 -11.50 11.88 -23.23
N PHE A 819 -11.81 11.08 -22.23
CA PHE A 819 -11.90 9.63 -22.36
C PHE A 819 -13.28 9.14 -21.94
N GLY A 820 -13.57 7.88 -22.26
CA GLY A 820 -14.71 7.14 -21.71
C GLY A 820 -14.67 5.69 -22.18
N ASP A 821 -15.81 5.00 -22.11
CA ASP A 821 -15.91 3.59 -22.53
C ASP A 821 -15.58 3.41 -24.01
N ARG A 822 -14.37 2.89 -24.26
CA ARG A 822 -13.82 2.57 -25.58
C ARG A 822 -13.86 3.76 -26.55
N PHE A 823 -13.60 4.98 -26.05
CA PHE A 823 -13.42 6.13 -26.92
C PHE A 823 -12.43 7.15 -26.38
N ILE A 824 -11.82 7.89 -27.30
CA ILE A 824 -11.01 9.09 -27.04
C ILE A 824 -11.72 10.27 -27.69
N GLN A 825 -11.92 11.34 -26.94
CA GLN A 825 -12.44 12.62 -27.42
C GLN A 825 -11.29 13.60 -27.61
N LEU A 826 -11.24 14.28 -28.74
CA LEU A 826 -10.27 15.31 -29.09
C LEU A 826 -11.06 16.54 -29.58
N GLY A 827 -11.20 17.56 -28.73
CA GLY A 827 -12.09 18.69 -29.00
C GLY A 827 -13.54 18.24 -29.24
N ASP A 828 -14.10 18.61 -30.38
CA ASP A 828 -15.48 18.29 -30.78
C ASP A 828 -15.63 16.92 -31.49
N TRP A 829 -14.60 16.08 -31.42
CA TRP A 829 -14.51 14.81 -32.14
C TRP A 829 -14.26 13.62 -31.21
N ARG A 830 -14.78 12.44 -31.58
CA ARG A 830 -14.54 11.18 -30.87
C ARG A 830 -14.10 10.06 -31.80
N LEU A 831 -13.06 9.33 -31.39
CA LEU A 831 -12.59 8.09 -31.97
C LEU A 831 -13.03 6.95 -31.05
N ALA A 832 -13.82 6.00 -31.54
CA ALA A 832 -14.45 5.01 -30.66
C ALA A 832 -14.58 3.62 -31.29
N ALA A 833 -14.33 2.58 -30.48
CA ALA A 833 -14.82 1.25 -30.77
C ALA A 833 -16.28 1.16 -30.30
N ILE A 834 -17.21 1.31 -31.24
CA ILE A 834 -18.65 1.34 -30.98
C ILE A 834 -19.13 -0.04 -30.51
N ASP A 835 -18.57 -1.10 -31.06
CA ASP A 835 -18.78 -2.46 -30.59
C ASP A 835 -17.57 -3.33 -30.97
N ALA A 836 -17.71 -4.66 -30.88
CA ALA A 836 -16.66 -5.60 -31.22
C ALA A 836 -16.30 -5.62 -32.72
N THR A 837 -17.14 -5.06 -33.58
CA THR A 837 -17.01 -5.13 -35.04
C THR A 837 -16.99 -3.77 -35.74
N HIS A 838 -17.21 -2.66 -35.03
CA HIS A 838 -17.23 -1.31 -35.58
C HIS A 838 -16.31 -0.34 -34.80
N PHE A 839 -15.45 0.36 -35.53
CA PHE A 839 -14.73 1.55 -35.05
C PHE A 839 -15.19 2.78 -35.84
N SER A 840 -15.22 3.96 -35.24
CA SER A 840 -15.70 5.17 -35.92
C SER A 840 -15.00 6.46 -35.49
N ILE A 841 -15.08 7.47 -36.35
CA ILE A 841 -14.84 8.88 -36.01
C ILE A 841 -16.16 9.64 -36.14
N SER A 842 -16.56 10.35 -35.09
CA SER A 842 -17.82 11.10 -35.03
C SER A 842 -17.67 12.49 -34.40
N HIS A 843 -18.46 13.44 -34.88
CA HIS A 843 -18.51 14.82 -34.42
C HIS A 843 -19.67 15.04 -33.44
N LYS A 844 -19.55 16.02 -32.53
CA LYS A 844 -20.59 16.32 -31.52
C LYS A 844 -21.97 16.66 -32.08
N ASP A 845 -22.02 17.12 -33.33
CA ASP A 845 -23.26 17.41 -34.06
C ASP A 845 -24.03 16.13 -34.47
N GLY A 846 -23.59 14.95 -34.02
CA GLY A 846 -24.27 13.67 -34.26
C GLY A 846 -23.89 12.99 -35.58
N MET A 847 -22.93 13.54 -36.32
CA MET A 847 -22.48 13.00 -37.60
C MET A 847 -21.27 12.07 -37.42
N THR A 848 -21.38 10.87 -37.99
CA THR A 848 -20.28 9.90 -38.15
C THR A 848 -19.65 10.09 -39.53
N THR A 849 -18.36 10.43 -39.55
CA THR A 849 -17.63 10.72 -40.79
C THR A 849 -17.03 9.47 -41.43
N GLN A 850 -16.67 8.47 -40.63
CA GLN A 850 -16.11 7.22 -41.15
C GLN A 850 -16.31 6.07 -40.15
N ILE A 851 -16.61 4.89 -40.68
CA ILE A 851 -16.75 3.64 -39.93
C ILE A 851 -15.81 2.61 -40.53
N TRP A 852 -15.06 1.92 -39.69
CA TRP A 852 -14.26 0.75 -40.05
C TRP A 852 -14.91 -0.51 -39.47
N ARG A 853 -15.00 -1.57 -40.27
CA ARG A 853 -15.56 -2.86 -39.86
C ARG A 853 -14.47 -3.89 -39.59
N ALA A 854 -14.72 -4.83 -38.68
CA ALA A 854 -13.77 -5.89 -38.31
C ALA A 854 -13.29 -6.74 -39.52
N ASP A 855 -14.10 -6.81 -40.58
CA ASP A 855 -13.74 -7.44 -41.85
C ASP A 855 -12.71 -6.65 -42.69
N GLY A 856 -12.32 -5.45 -42.24
CA GLY A 856 -11.37 -4.54 -42.88
C GLY A 856 -12.01 -3.55 -43.86
N THR A 857 -13.32 -3.57 -44.09
CA THR A 857 -13.99 -2.62 -44.98
C THR A 857 -14.20 -1.25 -44.33
N VAL A 858 -14.33 -0.21 -45.16
CA VAL A 858 -14.47 1.19 -44.75
C VAL A 858 -15.76 1.76 -45.31
N HIS A 859 -16.53 2.45 -44.47
CA HIS A 859 -17.76 3.13 -44.85
C HIS A 859 -17.65 4.61 -44.55
N ASN A 860 -17.72 5.43 -45.60
CA ASN A 860 -17.61 6.89 -45.49
C ASN A 860 -18.95 7.53 -45.11
N GLY A 861 -18.87 8.67 -44.44
CA GLY A 861 -20.00 9.55 -44.15
C GLY A 861 -20.50 10.31 -45.39
N PRO A 862 -21.54 11.16 -45.25
CA PRO A 862 -22.20 11.53 -43.99
C PRO A 862 -23.15 10.46 -43.47
N ARG A 863 -23.08 10.15 -42.18
CA ARG A 863 -23.95 9.18 -41.50
C ARG A 863 -24.28 9.64 -40.08
N ASN A 864 -25.31 9.07 -39.46
CA ASN A 864 -25.70 9.33 -38.08
C ASN A 864 -25.72 8.06 -37.19
N ASP A 865 -25.51 6.89 -37.80
CA ASP A 865 -25.30 5.62 -37.10
C ASP A 865 -23.86 5.51 -36.57
N TYR A 866 -23.67 4.66 -35.56
CA TYR A 866 -22.35 4.38 -34.96
C TYR A 866 -21.62 5.64 -34.43
N ASN A 867 -22.35 6.66 -33.96
CA ASN A 867 -21.73 7.81 -33.31
C ASN A 867 -21.41 7.51 -31.84
N ALA A 868 -20.32 8.08 -31.32
CA ALA A 868 -19.89 7.85 -29.94
C ALA A 868 -20.42 8.90 -28.95
N TRP A 869 -21.16 9.91 -29.42
CA TRP A 869 -21.55 11.08 -28.61
C TRP A 869 -22.62 10.80 -27.58
N GLY A 870 -23.38 9.70 -27.72
CA GLY A 870 -24.20 9.19 -26.63
C GLY A 870 -23.38 8.71 -25.43
N ARG A 871 -22.12 8.29 -25.61
CA ARG A 871 -21.31 7.80 -24.49
C ARG A 871 -20.91 8.97 -23.59
N PRO A 872 -21.03 8.85 -22.28
CA PRO A 872 -20.56 9.92 -21.39
C PRO A 872 -19.02 9.93 -21.34
N LEU A 873 -18.47 11.11 -21.06
CA LEU A 873 -17.06 11.23 -20.63
C LEU A 873 -16.87 10.50 -19.29
N GLY A 874 -15.71 9.86 -19.12
CA GLY A 874 -15.45 8.99 -17.99
C GLY A 874 -14.09 8.30 -18.04
N PHE A 875 -13.94 7.26 -17.23
CA PHE A 875 -12.74 6.45 -17.18
C PHE A 875 -12.45 5.83 -18.56
N PRO A 876 -11.17 5.77 -19.01
CA PRO A 876 -10.75 5.23 -20.31
C PRO A 876 -10.90 3.70 -20.42
N SER A 877 -12.09 3.19 -20.16
CA SER A 877 -12.34 1.76 -20.13
C SER A 877 -12.17 1.12 -21.50
N GLY A 878 -11.51 -0.04 -21.53
CA GLY A 878 -11.21 -0.75 -22.78
C GLY A 878 -10.20 -0.01 -23.66
N ILE A 879 -9.36 0.86 -23.09
CA ILE A 879 -8.25 1.52 -23.79
C ILE A 879 -6.93 0.96 -23.23
N THR A 880 -5.96 0.69 -24.10
CA THR A 880 -4.62 0.22 -23.71
C THR A 880 -3.58 0.88 -24.60
N PHE A 881 -2.43 1.22 -24.03
CA PHE A 881 -1.35 1.89 -24.75
C PHE A 881 -0.19 0.93 -24.95
N GLY A 882 0.41 0.96 -26.14
CA GLY A 882 1.63 0.23 -26.46
C GLY A 882 2.64 1.10 -27.22
N PRO A 883 3.77 0.53 -27.66
CA PRO A 883 4.78 1.25 -28.40
C PRO A 883 4.20 1.71 -29.74
N GLN A 884 4.04 3.02 -29.91
CA GLN A 884 3.51 3.66 -31.13
C GLN A 884 2.07 3.24 -31.51
N PHE A 885 1.30 2.61 -30.63
CA PHE A 885 -0.11 2.29 -30.87
C PHE A 885 -1.01 2.46 -29.64
N ILE A 886 -2.29 2.72 -29.90
CA ILE A 886 -3.35 2.65 -28.90
C ILE A 886 -4.33 1.59 -29.32
N GLN A 887 -4.69 0.74 -28.37
CA GLN A 887 -5.79 -0.19 -28.50
C GLN A 887 -7.05 0.45 -27.89
N ILE A 888 -8.16 0.39 -28.61
CA ILE A 888 -9.49 0.79 -28.16
C ILE A 888 -10.44 -0.38 -28.47
N GLY A 889 -10.89 -1.10 -27.43
CA GLY A 889 -11.61 -2.36 -27.60
C GLY A 889 -10.78 -3.40 -28.37
N LYS A 890 -11.30 -3.89 -29.49
CA LYS A 890 -10.64 -4.86 -30.41
C LYS A 890 -9.89 -4.20 -31.57
N TRP A 891 -9.72 -2.89 -31.50
CA TRP A 891 -9.08 -2.09 -32.54
C TRP A 891 -7.75 -1.55 -32.07
N ARG A 892 -6.73 -1.52 -32.94
CA ARG A 892 -5.47 -0.82 -32.73
C ARG A 892 -5.29 0.27 -33.77
N LEU A 893 -4.87 1.44 -33.30
CA LEU A 893 -4.47 2.59 -34.09
C LEU A 893 -2.99 2.81 -33.81
N GLY A 894 -2.12 2.74 -34.80
CA GLY A 894 -0.70 2.86 -34.54
C GLY A 894 0.14 3.17 -35.76
N GLN A 895 1.25 3.86 -35.50
CA GLN A 895 2.32 4.01 -36.47
C GLN A 895 3.00 2.65 -36.62
N ILE A 896 3.18 2.14 -37.84
CA ILE A 896 3.83 0.85 -38.12
C ILE A 896 5.33 1.07 -38.34
N ASP A 897 5.68 2.10 -39.11
CA ASP A 897 7.04 2.57 -39.37
C ASP A 897 7.03 4.10 -39.60
N LEU A 898 8.13 4.69 -40.09
CA LEU A 898 8.20 6.14 -40.32
C LEU A 898 7.23 6.66 -41.38
N ASP A 899 6.75 5.80 -42.27
CA ASP A 899 5.98 6.15 -43.46
C ASP A 899 4.53 5.64 -43.43
N HIS A 900 4.18 4.75 -42.50
CA HIS A 900 2.87 4.10 -42.42
C HIS A 900 2.22 4.23 -41.03
N PHE A 901 0.96 4.62 -41.00
CA PHE A 901 0.08 4.53 -39.84
C PHE A 901 -1.17 3.72 -40.19
N SER A 902 -1.65 2.86 -39.29
CA SER A 902 -2.75 1.94 -39.57
C SER A 902 -3.83 1.94 -38.51
N ILE A 903 -5.07 1.70 -38.96
CA ILE A 903 -6.21 1.30 -38.13
C ILE A 903 -6.51 -0.16 -38.45
N ALA A 904 -6.39 -1.05 -37.46
CA ALA A 904 -6.52 -2.49 -37.66
C ALA A 904 -7.34 -3.17 -36.56
N HIS A 905 -8.06 -4.23 -36.95
CA HIS A 905 -8.85 -5.07 -36.06
C HIS A 905 -8.05 -6.30 -35.62
N GLN A 906 -8.37 -6.83 -34.44
CA GLN A 906 -7.72 -8.01 -33.85
C GLN A 906 -7.77 -9.26 -34.76
N ASP A 907 -8.78 -9.36 -35.62
CA ASP A 907 -8.95 -10.48 -36.56
C ASP A 907 -7.93 -10.48 -37.73
N GLY A 908 -6.84 -9.72 -37.62
CA GLY A 908 -5.77 -9.66 -38.62
C GLY A 908 -6.09 -8.76 -39.83
N LYS A 909 -7.16 -7.97 -39.78
CA LYS A 909 -7.55 -7.05 -40.87
C LYS A 909 -7.11 -5.62 -40.61
N THR A 910 -6.35 -5.06 -41.56
CA THR A 910 -6.03 -3.63 -41.64
C THR A 910 -7.12 -2.94 -42.44
N ALA A 911 -7.81 -1.98 -41.81
CA ALA A 911 -8.96 -1.30 -42.40
C ALA A 911 -8.55 -0.02 -43.14
N THR A 912 -7.52 0.69 -42.69
CA THR A 912 -6.95 1.85 -43.41
C THR A 912 -5.48 2.03 -43.07
N ILE A 913 -4.68 2.39 -44.07
CA ILE A 913 -3.27 2.79 -43.95
C ILE A 913 -3.15 4.24 -44.43
N TYR A 914 -2.56 5.09 -43.60
CA TYR A 914 -2.23 6.49 -43.88
C TYR A 914 -0.73 6.58 -44.17
N LEU A 915 -0.36 7.20 -45.30
CA LEU A 915 1.02 7.27 -45.76
C LEU A 915 1.64 8.65 -45.50
N ALA A 916 2.93 8.68 -45.18
CA ALA A 916 3.69 9.91 -44.95
C ALA A 916 3.71 10.87 -46.15
N ASP A 917 3.46 10.35 -47.37
CA ASP A 917 3.34 11.12 -48.62
C ASP A 917 1.98 11.83 -48.79
N GLY A 918 1.06 11.66 -47.84
CA GLY A 918 -0.28 12.26 -47.87
C GLY A 918 -1.36 11.38 -48.50
N THR A 919 -1.03 10.21 -49.03
CA THR A 919 -2.01 9.29 -49.62
C THR A 919 -2.58 8.30 -48.59
N LEU A 920 -3.67 7.62 -48.93
CA LEU A 920 -4.30 6.59 -48.08
C LEU A 920 -4.56 5.30 -48.87
N ARG A 921 -4.57 4.17 -48.17
CA ARG A 921 -4.97 2.85 -48.69
C ARG A 921 -6.08 2.28 -47.82
N THR A 922 -7.26 2.06 -48.41
CA THR A 922 -8.38 1.43 -47.70
C THR A 922 -8.27 -0.10 -47.73
N GLY A 923 -8.83 -0.73 -46.70
CA GLY A 923 -8.99 -2.17 -46.59
C GLY A 923 -10.11 -2.74 -47.48
N PRO A 924 -10.38 -4.06 -47.39
CA PRO A 924 -9.81 -4.99 -46.43
C PRO A 924 -8.39 -5.43 -46.81
N ARG A 925 -7.46 -5.33 -45.87
CA ARG A 925 -6.03 -5.64 -46.06
C ARG A 925 -5.50 -6.47 -44.89
N THR A 926 -4.31 -7.04 -45.05
CA THR A 926 -3.61 -7.79 -43.99
C THR A 926 -2.17 -7.31 -43.79
N ASP A 927 -1.66 -6.46 -44.69
CA ASP A 927 -0.37 -5.78 -44.54
C ASP A 927 -0.48 -4.57 -43.60
N PHE A 928 0.66 -4.17 -43.02
CA PHE A 928 0.78 -3.05 -42.09
C PHE A 928 -0.22 -3.12 -40.92
N ASN A 929 -0.40 -4.30 -40.34
CA ASN A 929 -1.37 -4.47 -39.27
C ASN A 929 -0.79 -3.97 -37.94
N ALA A 930 -1.51 -3.09 -37.23
CA ALA A 930 -1.07 -2.58 -35.94
C ALA A 930 -1.01 -3.66 -34.84
N TRP A 931 -1.61 -4.83 -35.06
CA TRP A 931 -1.47 -6.00 -34.21
C TRP A 931 -0.14 -6.74 -34.39
N ASP A 932 0.59 -6.50 -35.48
CA ASP A 932 1.95 -7.02 -35.67
C ASP A 932 2.96 -6.33 -34.74
N ARG A 933 2.55 -5.24 -34.07
CA ARG A 933 3.38 -4.56 -33.06
C ARG A 933 3.27 -5.27 -31.71
N SER A 934 4.43 -5.47 -31.10
CA SER A 934 4.55 -5.98 -29.75
C SER A 934 3.88 -5.04 -28.75
N SER A 935 3.10 -5.59 -27.83
CA SER A 935 2.67 -4.81 -26.66
C SER A 935 3.87 -4.57 -25.74
N GLY A 936 3.97 -3.36 -25.22
CA GLY A 936 5.11 -2.86 -24.44
C GLY A 936 4.79 -1.46 -23.90
N PRO A 937 5.78 -0.69 -23.43
CA PRO A 937 5.53 0.65 -22.91
C PRO A 937 4.87 1.55 -23.94
N ALA A 938 3.97 2.42 -23.46
CA ALA A 938 3.44 3.56 -24.20
C ALA A 938 4.58 4.49 -24.63
N GLY A 939 5.31 4.09 -25.67
CA GLY A 939 6.44 4.82 -26.22
C GLY A 939 5.98 5.59 -27.46
N SER A 940 6.43 6.84 -27.60
CA SER A 940 6.14 7.70 -28.76
C SER A 940 4.65 7.99 -29.01
N ILE A 941 3.81 7.87 -27.98
CA ILE A 941 2.46 8.42 -28.00
C ILE A 941 2.51 9.67 -27.15
N THR A 942 2.20 10.79 -27.78
CA THR A 942 2.09 12.07 -27.10
C THR A 942 0.76 12.68 -27.47
N PHE A 943 0.30 13.62 -26.67
CA PHE A 943 -0.93 14.32 -26.90
C PHE A 943 -0.63 15.81 -26.83
N GLY A 944 -1.47 16.63 -27.42
CA GLY A 944 -1.42 18.08 -27.27
C GLY A 944 -2.81 18.66 -27.43
N ASP A 945 -2.92 19.99 -27.56
CA ASP A 945 -4.22 20.68 -27.66
C ASP A 945 -5.11 20.08 -28.76
N ARG A 946 -6.08 19.26 -28.32
CA ARG A 946 -7.06 18.54 -29.15
C ARG A 946 -6.44 17.65 -30.22
N PHE A 947 -5.25 17.11 -29.97
CA PHE A 947 -4.65 16.12 -30.85
C PHE A 947 -3.90 15.03 -30.10
N ILE A 948 -3.72 13.92 -30.80
CA ILE A 948 -2.90 12.80 -30.39
C ILE A 948 -1.87 12.53 -31.47
N GLN A 949 -0.64 12.24 -31.05
CA GLN A 949 0.51 11.99 -31.91
C GLN A 949 1.06 10.60 -31.66
N PHE A 950 1.24 9.86 -32.75
CA PHE A 950 1.88 8.56 -32.80
C PHE A 950 3.16 8.71 -33.62
N GLY A 951 4.29 8.86 -32.91
CA GLY A 951 5.59 9.25 -33.47
C GLY A 951 5.50 10.42 -34.44
N ARG A 952 5.41 10.19 -35.77
CA ARG A 952 5.34 11.25 -36.79
C ARG A 952 3.93 11.57 -37.31
N PHE A 953 2.93 10.78 -36.93
CA PHE A 953 1.54 10.98 -37.34
C PHE A 953 0.76 11.71 -36.26
N ARG A 954 -0.14 12.61 -36.64
CA ARG A 954 -1.05 13.31 -35.72
C ARG A 954 -2.49 13.14 -36.17
N PHE A 955 -3.37 12.98 -35.19
CA PHE A 955 -4.82 12.91 -35.33
C PHE A 955 -5.40 13.98 -34.40
N GLY A 956 -6.24 14.89 -34.89
CA GLY A 956 -6.78 15.90 -33.99
C GLY A 956 -7.76 16.88 -34.61
N ASP A 957 -8.43 17.61 -33.74
CA ASP A 957 -9.38 18.66 -34.08
C ASP A 957 -8.65 19.97 -34.41
N ALA A 958 -8.79 20.44 -35.65
CA ALA A 958 -8.18 21.67 -36.11
C ALA A 958 -8.92 22.90 -35.57
N ASP A 959 -10.24 22.93 -35.64
CA ASP A 959 -11.02 24.17 -35.46
C ASP A 959 -12.47 23.93 -34.98
N GLY A 960 -12.79 22.75 -34.46
CA GLY A 960 -14.14 22.32 -34.09
C GLY A 960 -15.03 21.99 -35.28
N THR A 961 -14.54 22.14 -36.52
CA THR A 961 -15.27 21.82 -37.76
C THR A 961 -14.54 20.78 -38.60
N HIS A 962 -13.22 20.69 -38.47
CA HIS A 962 -12.35 19.76 -39.18
C HIS A 962 -11.51 18.94 -38.21
N PHE A 963 -11.57 17.63 -38.35
CA PHE A 963 -10.61 16.71 -37.74
C PHE A 963 -9.65 16.23 -38.81
N LEU A 964 -8.35 16.21 -38.52
CA LEU A 964 -7.34 15.92 -39.53
C LEU A 964 -6.47 14.75 -39.11
N VAL A 965 -5.91 14.09 -40.12
CA VAL A 965 -4.76 13.20 -39.99
C VAL A 965 -3.61 13.83 -40.75
N THR A 966 -2.52 14.13 -40.05
CA THR A 966 -1.32 14.76 -40.63
C THR A 966 -0.07 13.94 -40.34
N HIS A 967 0.97 14.21 -41.11
CA HIS A 967 2.32 13.65 -40.90
C HIS A 967 3.32 14.79 -40.72
N SER A 968 4.35 14.59 -39.89
CA SER A 968 5.37 15.61 -39.58
C SER A 968 6.14 16.09 -40.81
N GLY A 969 6.11 15.35 -41.92
CA GLY A 969 6.66 15.73 -43.22
C GLY A 969 5.88 16.82 -43.97
N GLY A 970 4.88 17.45 -43.35
CA GLY A 970 4.14 18.56 -43.95
C GLY A 970 2.90 18.14 -44.74
N GLN A 971 2.47 16.88 -44.65
CA GLN A 971 1.30 16.36 -45.36
C GLN A 971 0.05 16.28 -44.45
N THR A 972 -1.08 16.65 -45.02
CA THR A 972 -2.45 16.36 -44.55
C THR A 972 -2.98 15.19 -45.38
N ILE A 973 -3.24 14.08 -44.71
CA ILE A 973 -3.57 12.79 -45.31
C ILE A 973 -5.09 12.64 -45.47
N GLN A 974 -5.86 13.09 -44.48
CA GLN A 974 -7.32 12.98 -44.50
C GLN A 974 -7.92 14.10 -43.65
N ILE A 975 -8.99 14.72 -44.16
CA ILE A 975 -9.83 15.67 -43.42
C ILE A 975 -11.21 15.05 -43.24
N PHE A 976 -11.71 15.13 -42.02
CA PHE A 976 -13.06 14.75 -41.60
C PHE A 976 -13.80 16.04 -41.27
N HIS A 977 -14.91 16.32 -41.94
CA HIS A 977 -15.67 17.55 -41.74
C HIS A 977 -16.92 17.28 -40.89
N LYS A 978 -17.31 18.22 -40.02
CA LYS A 978 -18.44 18.04 -39.08
C LYS A 978 -19.76 17.63 -39.70
N GLN A 979 -19.97 17.94 -40.98
CA GLN A 979 -21.14 17.53 -41.75
C GLN A 979 -21.09 16.06 -42.20
N GLY A 980 -20.07 15.29 -41.81
CA GLY A 980 -19.92 13.89 -42.17
C GLY A 980 -19.10 13.64 -43.45
N SER A 981 -18.70 14.67 -44.20
CA SER A 981 -17.93 14.52 -45.43
C SER A 981 -16.43 14.28 -45.19
N LEU A 982 -15.77 13.66 -46.16
CA LEU A 982 -14.34 13.35 -46.15
C LEU A 982 -13.63 14.09 -47.29
N HIS A 983 -12.47 14.67 -47.03
CA HIS A 983 -11.58 15.23 -48.05
C HIS A 983 -10.22 14.53 -47.99
N PRO A 984 -9.92 13.61 -48.94
CA PRO A 984 -8.66 12.86 -48.93
C PRO A 984 -7.47 13.75 -49.35
N GLY A 985 -6.28 13.37 -48.88
CA GLY A 985 -4.99 13.88 -49.33
C GLY A 985 -4.52 13.27 -50.66
N PRO A 986 -3.30 13.58 -51.12
CA PRO A 986 -2.27 14.37 -50.42
C PRO A 986 -2.55 15.87 -50.49
N ARG A 987 -2.37 16.56 -49.37
CA ARG A 987 -2.59 18.01 -49.22
C ARG A 987 -1.56 18.61 -48.28
N THR A 988 -1.31 19.91 -48.37
CA THR A 988 -0.38 20.61 -47.47
C THR A 988 -1.00 21.83 -46.79
N ASP A 989 -2.19 22.23 -47.20
CA ASP A 989 -2.85 23.48 -46.80
C ASP A 989 -3.39 23.47 -45.37
N TRP A 990 -3.59 22.29 -44.78
CA TRP A 990 -4.07 22.12 -43.39
C TRP A 990 -3.01 21.61 -42.42
N THR A 991 -1.79 21.32 -42.90
CA THR A 991 -0.83 20.59 -42.08
C THR A 991 -0.38 21.39 -40.85
N ALA A 992 -0.16 22.69 -41.03
CA ALA A 992 0.21 23.62 -39.96
C ALA A 992 -0.82 23.63 -38.81
N ALA A 993 -2.11 23.43 -39.12
CA ALA A 993 -3.19 23.50 -38.13
C ALA A 993 -3.02 22.48 -36.98
N LEU A 994 -2.40 21.33 -37.25
CA LEU A 994 -2.03 20.33 -36.25
C LEU A 994 -0.53 20.29 -35.96
N ASN A 995 0.32 20.36 -36.99
CA ASN A 995 1.77 20.13 -36.83
C ASN A 995 2.49 21.24 -36.07
N ASP A 996 1.98 22.47 -36.12
CA ASP A 996 2.60 23.60 -35.40
C ASP A 996 2.20 23.62 -33.92
N ARG A 997 1.23 22.79 -33.51
CA ARG A 997 0.89 22.60 -32.10
C ARG A 997 1.98 21.81 -31.39
N TYR A 998 2.30 22.21 -30.18
CA TYR A 998 3.27 21.48 -29.37
C TYR A 998 2.60 20.29 -28.69
N PRO A 999 3.25 19.11 -28.66
CA PRO A 999 2.87 18.06 -27.74
C PRO A 999 2.96 18.60 -26.32
N GLN A 1000 1.88 18.45 -25.56
CA GLN A 1000 1.78 18.91 -24.18
C GLN A 1000 1.77 17.71 -23.24
N TRP A 1001 2.67 17.70 -22.26
CA TRP A 1001 2.80 16.66 -21.24
C TRP A 1001 1.98 16.98 -19.98
N HIS A 1002 0.74 17.46 -20.15
CA HIS A 1002 -0.08 17.93 -19.02
C HIS A 1002 -0.71 16.82 -18.19
N CYS A 1003 -0.88 15.65 -18.80
CA CYS A 1003 -1.13 14.42 -18.07
C CYS A 1003 0.28 13.85 -17.79
N GLY A 1004 0.65 13.52 -16.53
CA GLY A 1004 1.84 12.70 -16.26
C GLY A 1004 1.90 11.52 -17.25
N THR A 1005 3.09 10.95 -17.53
CA THR A 1005 3.21 9.91 -18.58
C THR A 1005 2.00 8.99 -18.48
N VAL A 1006 1.24 8.76 -19.55
CA VAL A 1006 -0.09 8.09 -19.47
C VAL A 1006 -0.11 6.83 -18.58
N GLN A 1007 1.05 6.20 -18.41
CA GLN A 1007 1.39 5.19 -17.39
C GLN A 1007 1.08 5.57 -15.92
N SER A 1008 1.35 6.80 -15.47
CA SER A 1008 1.09 7.30 -14.12
C SER A 1008 -0.40 7.47 -13.82
N ILE A 1009 -1.22 7.78 -14.84
CA ILE A 1009 -2.68 7.97 -14.68
C ILE A 1009 -3.43 6.65 -14.86
N LEU A 1010 -2.99 5.78 -15.78
CA LEU A 1010 -3.68 4.51 -16.07
C LEU A 1010 -3.24 3.35 -15.17
N GLY A 1011 -2.21 3.53 -14.32
CA GLY A 1011 -1.73 2.50 -13.39
C GLY A 1011 -1.25 1.21 -14.06
N SER A 1012 -1.15 1.16 -15.39
CA SER A 1012 -0.84 -0.06 -16.10
C SER A 1012 0.64 -0.35 -16.04
N CYS A 1013 1.02 -1.43 -15.37
CA CYS A 1013 2.32 -2.05 -15.56
C CYS A 1013 2.66 -2.13 -17.04
N THR A 1014 3.82 -1.61 -17.41
CA THR A 1014 4.31 -1.60 -18.78
C THR A 1014 4.23 -3.00 -19.40
N GLY A 1015 3.44 -3.12 -20.48
CA GLY A 1015 3.28 -4.37 -21.22
C GLY A 1015 2.58 -5.48 -20.43
N ILE A 1016 1.83 -5.16 -19.38
CA ILE A 1016 1.00 -6.11 -18.65
C ILE A 1016 -0.46 -5.67 -18.76
N ALA A 1017 -1.31 -6.60 -19.15
CA ALA A 1017 -2.76 -6.44 -19.07
C ALA A 1017 -3.34 -7.66 -18.37
N ALA A 1018 -4.45 -7.50 -17.67
CA ALA A 1018 -5.17 -8.62 -17.09
C ALA A 1018 -6.61 -8.62 -17.58
N GLY A 1019 -7.25 -9.77 -17.51
CA GLY A 1019 -8.68 -9.90 -17.71
C GLY A 1019 -9.21 -11.12 -16.98
N LYS A 1020 -10.43 -11.53 -17.31
CA LYS A 1020 -11.08 -12.66 -16.68
C LYS A 1020 -10.27 -13.94 -16.89
N HIS A 1021 -9.66 -14.44 -15.82
CA HIS A 1021 -8.81 -15.64 -15.80
C HIS A 1021 -7.57 -15.60 -16.70
N PHE A 1022 -7.09 -14.42 -17.10
CA PHE A 1022 -5.82 -14.33 -17.82
C PHE A 1022 -4.96 -13.14 -17.40
N LEU A 1023 -3.65 -13.34 -17.57
CA LEU A 1023 -2.61 -12.33 -17.44
C LEU A 1023 -1.85 -12.27 -18.77
N GLN A 1024 -1.89 -11.12 -19.41
CA GLN A 1024 -1.07 -10.79 -20.57
C GLN A 1024 0.24 -10.15 -20.12
N LEU A 1025 1.35 -10.65 -20.64
CA LEU A 1025 2.71 -10.20 -20.39
C LEU A 1025 3.38 -10.05 -21.76
N GLY A 1026 3.46 -8.83 -22.26
CA GLY A 1026 3.87 -8.57 -23.64
C GLY A 1026 2.97 -9.31 -24.63
N GLU A 1027 3.59 -9.96 -25.62
CA GLU A 1027 2.89 -10.72 -26.67
C GLU A 1027 2.34 -12.07 -26.22
N TRP A 1028 2.36 -12.34 -24.92
CA TRP A 1028 2.03 -13.62 -24.32
C TRP A 1028 0.86 -13.51 -23.35
N ARG A 1029 0.01 -14.53 -23.31
CA ARG A 1029 -1.06 -14.67 -22.34
C ARG A 1029 -0.95 -15.99 -21.59
N LEU A 1030 -1.07 -15.89 -20.28
CA LEU A 1030 -1.28 -16.97 -19.33
C LEU A 1030 -2.76 -16.98 -18.97
N ALA A 1031 -3.48 -18.08 -19.21
CA ALA A 1031 -4.92 -18.08 -18.97
C ALA A 1031 -5.46 -19.44 -18.52
N ALA A 1032 -6.41 -19.43 -17.59
CA ALA A 1032 -7.33 -20.55 -17.46
C ALA A 1032 -8.47 -20.37 -18.47
N ILE A 1033 -8.41 -21.14 -19.56
CA ILE A 1033 -9.36 -21.08 -20.67
C ILE A 1033 -10.72 -21.58 -20.23
N ASP A 1034 -10.72 -22.60 -19.39
CA ASP A 1034 -11.88 -23.14 -18.72
C ASP A 1034 -11.47 -23.69 -17.34
N GLY A 1035 -12.39 -24.38 -16.66
CA GLY A 1035 -12.13 -24.96 -15.35
C GLY A 1035 -11.15 -26.14 -15.33
N ASN A 1036 -10.61 -26.58 -16.47
CA ASN A 1036 -9.76 -27.77 -16.60
C ASN A 1036 -8.56 -27.58 -17.57
N HIS A 1037 -8.43 -26.44 -18.24
CA HIS A 1037 -7.30 -26.11 -19.12
C HIS A 1037 -6.68 -24.75 -18.79
N PHE A 1038 -5.38 -24.75 -18.51
CA PHE A 1038 -4.55 -23.55 -18.41
C PHE A 1038 -3.56 -23.50 -19.57
N SER A 1039 -3.39 -22.34 -20.21
CA SER A 1039 -2.56 -22.20 -21.40
C SER A 1039 -1.56 -21.06 -21.33
N VAL A 1040 -0.43 -21.28 -22.02
CA VAL A 1040 0.58 -20.26 -22.35
C VAL A 1040 0.49 -20.06 -23.86
N SER A 1041 0.00 -18.90 -24.30
CA SER A 1041 -0.30 -18.64 -25.71
C SER A 1041 0.24 -17.30 -26.20
N HIS A 1042 0.65 -17.25 -27.45
CA HIS A 1042 1.26 -16.12 -28.12
C HIS A 1042 0.26 -15.41 -29.05
N GLN A 1043 0.40 -14.10 -29.24
CA GLN A 1043 -0.53 -13.30 -30.06
C GLN A 1043 -0.60 -13.75 -31.52
N ALA A 1044 0.43 -14.43 -32.02
CA ALA A 1044 0.45 -15.06 -33.35
C ALA A 1044 -0.52 -16.26 -33.49
N GLY A 1045 -1.37 -16.52 -32.50
CA GLY A 1045 -2.38 -17.59 -32.53
C GLY A 1045 -1.86 -18.98 -32.17
N GLN A 1046 -0.63 -19.07 -31.64
CA GLN A 1046 -0.05 -20.33 -31.18
C GLN A 1046 -0.17 -20.49 -29.66
N THR A 1047 -0.54 -21.68 -29.23
CA THR A 1047 -0.51 -22.15 -27.84
C THR A 1047 0.74 -23.00 -27.65
N ALA A 1048 1.69 -22.51 -26.86
CA ALA A 1048 2.97 -23.19 -26.64
C ALA A 1048 2.86 -24.35 -25.64
N GLN A 1049 1.95 -24.25 -24.68
CA GLN A 1049 1.75 -25.28 -23.68
C GLN A 1049 0.33 -25.20 -23.11
N ILE A 1050 -0.31 -26.36 -22.99
CA ILE A 1050 -1.57 -26.54 -22.24
C ILE A 1050 -1.27 -27.42 -21.02
N TYR A 1051 -1.79 -27.01 -19.86
CA TYR A 1051 -1.77 -27.75 -18.61
C TYR A 1051 -3.21 -28.16 -18.29
N HIS A 1052 -3.43 -29.45 -18.13
CA HIS A 1052 -4.75 -30.03 -17.86
C HIS A 1052 -4.96 -30.18 -16.35
N GLY A 1053 -6.21 -30.09 -15.88
CA GLY A 1053 -6.56 -30.16 -14.45
C GLY A 1053 -6.28 -31.53 -13.80
N ALA A 1054 -6.08 -32.57 -14.62
CA ALA A 1054 -5.59 -33.88 -14.17
C ALA A 1054 -4.07 -33.91 -13.88
N GLY A 1055 -3.35 -32.81 -14.11
CA GLY A 1055 -1.89 -32.72 -13.95
C GLY A 1055 -1.08 -33.11 -15.19
N THR A 1056 -1.72 -33.50 -16.29
CA THR A 1056 -1.04 -33.78 -17.57
C THR A 1056 -0.75 -32.50 -18.34
N LEU A 1057 0.16 -32.59 -19.30
CA LEU A 1057 0.59 -31.46 -20.12
C LEU A 1057 0.53 -31.82 -21.61
N HIS A 1058 0.16 -30.86 -22.44
CA HIS A 1058 0.12 -30.99 -23.90
C HIS A 1058 1.01 -29.92 -24.52
N PRO A 1059 2.25 -30.26 -24.90
CA PRO A 1059 3.18 -29.29 -25.49
C PRO A 1059 2.69 -28.87 -26.88
N GLY A 1060 3.03 -27.63 -27.25
CA GLY A 1060 2.81 -27.07 -28.58
C GLY A 1060 3.81 -27.60 -29.62
N PRO A 1061 3.71 -27.11 -30.87
CA PRO A 1061 2.86 -26.02 -31.33
C PRO A 1061 1.40 -26.45 -31.53
N ARG A 1062 0.46 -25.60 -31.12
CA ARG A 1062 -0.98 -25.85 -31.16
C ARG A 1062 -1.75 -24.55 -31.44
N THR A 1063 -2.96 -24.65 -31.96
CA THR A 1063 -3.83 -23.48 -32.23
C THR A 1063 -5.13 -23.49 -31.42
N ASP A 1064 -5.40 -24.59 -30.70
CA ASP A 1064 -6.49 -24.70 -29.74
C ASP A 1064 -6.10 -24.14 -28.35
N PHE A 1065 -7.12 -23.81 -27.54
CA PHE A 1065 -6.95 -23.27 -26.18
C PHE A 1065 -6.09 -21.98 -26.08
N GLY A 1066 -6.00 -21.20 -27.17
CA GLY A 1066 -5.33 -19.90 -27.15
C GLY A 1066 -6.15 -18.85 -26.40
N ALA A 1067 -5.51 -18.02 -25.57
CA ALA A 1067 -6.19 -17.06 -24.70
C ALA A 1067 -6.57 -15.73 -25.40
N TRP A 1068 -6.23 -15.57 -26.68
CA TRP A 1068 -6.40 -14.30 -27.39
C TRP A 1068 -7.85 -13.95 -27.73
N HIS A 1069 -8.75 -14.94 -27.73
CA HIS A 1069 -10.19 -14.69 -27.86
C HIS A 1069 -10.81 -14.05 -26.59
N LEU A 1070 -10.09 -14.06 -25.45
CA LEU A 1070 -10.54 -13.42 -24.21
C LEU A 1070 -10.39 -11.90 -24.32
N GLU A 1071 -11.40 -11.14 -23.93
CA GLU A 1071 -11.36 -9.68 -23.97
C GLU A 1071 -10.59 -9.13 -22.75
N THR A 1072 -9.71 -8.15 -22.98
CA THR A 1072 -9.16 -7.29 -21.91
C THR A 1072 -10.30 -6.47 -21.32
N LYS A 1073 -10.91 -7.00 -20.27
CA LYS A 1073 -11.88 -6.29 -19.43
C LYS A 1073 -11.14 -5.78 -18.20
N GLU A 1074 -11.48 -4.57 -17.76
CA GLU A 1074 -11.01 -4.08 -16.46
C GLU A 1074 -11.25 -5.13 -15.37
N VAL A 1075 -10.32 -5.17 -14.42
CA VAL A 1075 -10.12 -6.25 -13.46
C VAL A 1075 -11.29 -6.39 -12.46
N HIS A 1076 -12.42 -5.68 -12.61
CA HIS A 1076 -13.37 -5.52 -11.51
C HIS A 1076 -14.53 -6.54 -11.38
N SER A 1077 -14.70 -7.51 -12.28
CA SER A 1077 -15.76 -8.55 -12.12
C SER A 1077 -15.33 -9.68 -11.19
N SER A 1078 -16.23 -10.27 -10.40
CA SER A 1078 -16.03 -11.33 -9.37
C SER A 1078 -15.38 -12.67 -9.81
N GLN A 1079 -14.74 -12.71 -10.98
CA GLN A 1079 -13.99 -13.85 -11.54
C GLN A 1079 -12.57 -13.39 -11.94
N ARG A 1080 -11.91 -12.70 -11.00
CA ARG A 1080 -10.60 -12.06 -11.16
C ARG A 1080 -9.45 -13.06 -11.12
N LEU A 1081 -8.26 -12.57 -11.46
CA LEU A 1081 -7.03 -13.15 -10.93
C LEU A 1081 -7.07 -12.95 -9.42
N ALA A 1082 -6.93 -14.02 -8.65
CA ALA A 1082 -6.74 -13.93 -7.21
C ALA A 1082 -5.24 -14.03 -6.91
N PHE A 1083 -4.81 -13.41 -5.82
CA PHE A 1083 -3.44 -13.44 -5.36
C PHE A 1083 -3.38 -14.13 -3.99
N GLY A 1084 -2.17 -14.42 -3.55
CA GLY A 1084 -1.88 -14.85 -2.19
C GLY A 1084 -0.37 -14.96 -2.03
N ASP A 1085 0.07 -15.63 -0.96
CA ASP A 1085 1.50 -15.78 -0.67
C ASP A 1085 2.23 -16.53 -1.79
N ARG A 1086 2.99 -15.76 -2.58
CA ARG A 1086 3.81 -16.17 -3.73
C ARG A 1086 3.03 -17.00 -4.74
N PHE A 1087 1.78 -16.66 -5.05
CA PHE A 1087 1.07 -17.24 -6.18
C PHE A 1087 0.10 -16.27 -6.85
N ILE A 1088 -0.28 -16.61 -8.08
CA ILE A 1088 -1.37 -16.00 -8.83
C ILE A 1088 -2.33 -17.12 -9.25
N GLN A 1089 -3.62 -16.91 -9.01
CA GLN A 1089 -4.70 -17.82 -9.33
C GLN A 1089 -5.48 -17.37 -10.57
N PHE A 1090 -5.73 -18.32 -11.45
CA PHE A 1090 -6.46 -18.21 -12.70
C PHE A 1090 -7.59 -19.23 -12.66
N GLY A 1091 -8.77 -18.83 -12.17
CA GLY A 1091 -9.88 -19.77 -12.01
C GLY A 1091 -9.49 -20.97 -11.14
N ASN A 1092 -9.52 -22.17 -11.70
CA ASN A 1092 -9.14 -23.42 -11.01
C ASN A 1092 -7.64 -23.74 -11.04
N PHE A 1093 -6.80 -22.85 -11.54
CA PHE A 1093 -5.35 -23.02 -11.60
C PHE A 1093 -4.62 -22.00 -10.74
N ARG A 1094 -3.49 -22.38 -10.14
CA ARG A 1094 -2.54 -21.50 -9.48
C ARG A 1094 -1.17 -21.69 -10.08
N MET A 1095 -0.43 -20.60 -10.27
CA MET A 1095 1.00 -20.64 -10.54
C MET A 1095 1.76 -19.83 -9.49
N GLY A 1096 2.91 -20.29 -9.03
CA GLY A 1096 3.59 -19.64 -7.92
C GLY A 1096 4.80 -20.38 -7.39
N GLU A 1097 5.55 -19.71 -6.51
CA GLU A 1097 6.71 -20.29 -5.83
C GLU A 1097 6.25 -21.13 -4.63
N VAL A 1098 6.46 -22.44 -4.68
CA VAL A 1098 6.17 -23.36 -3.57
C VAL A 1098 7.19 -23.24 -2.43
N ASN A 1099 8.45 -22.98 -2.78
CA ASN A 1099 9.55 -22.61 -1.86
C ASN A 1099 10.71 -22.07 -2.69
N GLU A 1100 11.80 -21.66 -2.03
CA GLU A 1100 12.96 -21.03 -2.71
C GLU A 1100 13.58 -21.87 -3.83
N ALA A 1101 13.33 -23.19 -3.86
CA ALA A 1101 13.84 -24.07 -4.89
C ALA A 1101 12.82 -24.45 -5.97
N HIS A 1102 11.52 -24.25 -5.75
CA HIS A 1102 10.46 -24.79 -6.61
C HIS A 1102 9.38 -23.76 -6.93
N PHE A 1103 9.06 -23.63 -8.21
CA PHE A 1103 7.89 -22.94 -8.74
C PHE A 1103 6.97 -23.96 -9.42
N SER A 1104 5.66 -23.84 -9.32
CA SER A 1104 4.74 -24.81 -9.91
C SER A 1104 3.50 -24.19 -10.53
N ILE A 1105 2.85 -24.97 -11.40
CA ILE A 1105 1.48 -24.74 -11.89
C ILE A 1105 0.63 -25.91 -11.39
N SER A 1106 -0.43 -25.63 -10.63
CA SER A 1106 -1.28 -26.63 -9.97
C SER A 1106 -2.76 -26.32 -10.08
N HIS A 1107 -3.59 -27.37 -10.11
CA HIS A 1107 -5.03 -27.31 -10.28
C HIS A 1107 -5.76 -27.60 -8.97
N SER A 1108 -6.95 -27.01 -8.76
CA SER A 1108 -7.75 -27.15 -7.53
C SER A 1108 -8.15 -28.59 -7.21
N GLY A 1109 -8.18 -29.46 -8.22
CA GLY A 1109 -8.34 -30.91 -8.05
C GLY A 1109 -7.15 -31.64 -7.40
N GLY A 1110 -6.19 -30.92 -6.81
CA GLY A 1110 -5.06 -31.49 -6.07
C GLY A 1110 -3.92 -32.04 -6.95
N LYS A 1111 -3.86 -31.63 -8.23
CA LYS A 1111 -2.82 -32.07 -9.17
C LYS A 1111 -1.88 -30.93 -9.53
N THR A 1112 -0.58 -31.21 -9.46
CA THR A 1112 0.48 -30.32 -9.95
C THR A 1112 0.85 -30.73 -11.36
N SER A 1113 0.69 -29.82 -12.32
CA SER A 1113 0.91 -30.09 -13.74
C SER A 1113 2.37 -29.95 -14.15
N GLN A 1114 3.10 -29.02 -13.55
CA GLN A 1114 4.52 -28.79 -13.84
C GLN A 1114 5.21 -28.14 -12.65
N ILE A 1115 6.42 -28.60 -12.37
CA ILE A 1115 7.33 -27.97 -11.40
C ILE A 1115 8.59 -27.49 -12.15
N PHE A 1116 9.04 -26.28 -11.82
CA PHE A 1116 10.24 -25.62 -12.31
C PHE A 1116 11.19 -25.45 -11.13
N HIS A 1117 12.39 -26.00 -11.24
CA HIS A 1117 13.37 -25.99 -10.15
C HIS A 1117 14.38 -24.84 -10.31
N LYS A 1118 14.94 -24.33 -9.21
CA LYS A 1118 15.92 -23.22 -9.22
C LYS A 1118 17.19 -23.46 -10.05
N GLN A 1119 17.51 -24.73 -10.29
CA GLN A 1119 18.64 -25.13 -11.15
C GLN A 1119 18.31 -25.07 -12.65
N GLY A 1120 17.06 -24.79 -13.02
CA GLY A 1120 16.57 -24.76 -14.40
C GLY A 1120 16.03 -26.10 -14.90
N THR A 1121 15.85 -27.11 -14.04
CA THR A 1121 15.26 -28.41 -14.42
C THR A 1121 13.74 -28.41 -14.31
N LEU A 1122 13.09 -29.33 -15.03
CA LEU A 1122 11.63 -29.48 -15.08
C LEU A 1122 11.22 -30.83 -14.49
N HIS A 1123 10.14 -30.84 -13.71
CA HIS A 1123 9.49 -32.06 -13.24
C HIS A 1123 8.02 -32.06 -13.68
N PRO A 1124 7.70 -32.73 -14.81
CA PRO A 1124 6.34 -32.74 -15.36
C PRO A 1124 5.38 -33.56 -14.50
N GLY A 1125 4.10 -33.19 -14.53
CA GLY A 1125 2.99 -33.90 -13.91
C GLY A 1125 2.55 -35.17 -14.70
N PRO A 1126 1.52 -35.89 -14.21
CA PRO A 1126 0.67 -35.56 -13.08
C PRO A 1126 1.33 -35.87 -11.73
N ARG A 1127 1.29 -34.91 -10.81
CA ARG A 1127 1.87 -35.01 -9.47
C ARG A 1127 0.88 -34.54 -8.40
N THR A 1128 1.12 -34.91 -7.15
CA THR A 1128 0.30 -34.48 -5.99
C THR A 1128 1.12 -33.71 -4.95
N ASP A 1129 2.43 -33.66 -5.12
CA ASP A 1129 3.36 -32.83 -4.36
C ASP A 1129 3.51 -31.44 -5.00
N PHE A 1130 4.04 -30.48 -4.23
CA PHE A 1130 4.31 -29.10 -4.68
C PHE A 1130 3.08 -28.34 -5.23
N GLY A 1131 1.89 -28.63 -4.70
CA GLY A 1131 0.68 -27.88 -5.00
C GLY A 1131 0.61 -26.55 -4.23
N LEU A 1132 -0.08 -25.55 -4.80
CA LEU A 1132 -0.23 -24.22 -4.21
C LEU A 1132 -1.57 -24.03 -3.48
N TRP A 1133 -2.44 -25.05 -3.48
CA TRP A 1133 -3.81 -24.97 -2.95
C TRP A 1133 -3.89 -25.03 -1.43
N GLY A 1134 -2.80 -25.38 -0.75
CA GLY A 1134 -2.70 -25.25 0.71
C GLY A 1134 -2.47 -23.82 1.21
N ARG A 1135 -2.36 -22.83 0.31
CA ARG A 1135 -2.19 -21.41 0.67
C ARG A 1135 -3.51 -20.65 0.54
N PRO A 1136 -3.88 -19.75 1.45
CA PRO A 1136 -5.08 -18.95 1.28
C PRO A 1136 -4.92 -17.90 0.17
N GLU A 1137 -6.04 -17.51 -0.45
CA GLU A 1137 -6.09 -16.28 -1.24
C GLU A 1137 -5.98 -15.07 -0.30
N GLY A 1138 -5.37 -13.98 -0.76
CA GLY A 1138 -5.14 -12.78 0.03
C GLY A 1138 -4.25 -11.78 -0.69
N ASP A 1139 -3.53 -10.96 0.08
CA ASP A 1139 -2.59 -9.98 -0.46
C ASP A 1139 -1.55 -10.64 -1.37
N PRO A 1140 -1.08 -9.95 -2.42
CA PRO A 1140 -0.08 -10.44 -3.38
C PRO A 1140 1.33 -10.53 -2.77
N LEU A 1141 1.48 -11.16 -1.60
CA LEU A 1141 2.73 -11.28 -0.87
C LEU A 1141 3.78 -11.98 -1.74
N GLY A 1142 4.94 -11.34 -1.91
CA GLY A 1142 6.00 -11.86 -2.76
C GLY A 1142 5.68 -11.87 -4.26
N VAL A 1143 4.62 -11.18 -4.72
CA VAL A 1143 4.35 -10.96 -6.15
C VAL A 1143 4.70 -9.51 -6.49
N THR A 1144 5.62 -9.32 -7.44
CA THR A 1144 6.06 -8.01 -7.93
C THR A 1144 6.09 -8.01 -9.45
N PHE A 1145 6.04 -6.83 -10.07
CA PHE A 1145 5.92 -6.71 -11.51
C PHE A 1145 7.10 -5.94 -12.11
N GLY A 1146 7.35 -6.16 -13.40
CA GLY A 1146 8.28 -5.37 -14.20
C GLY A 1146 7.81 -5.27 -15.64
N ASP A 1147 8.65 -4.72 -16.53
CA ASP A 1147 8.33 -4.60 -17.97
C ASP A 1147 8.10 -5.97 -18.62
N ARG A 1148 6.81 -6.30 -18.87
CA ARG A 1148 6.33 -7.55 -19.47
C ARG A 1148 6.68 -8.83 -18.71
N PHE A 1149 6.92 -8.74 -17.39
CA PHE A 1149 7.11 -9.93 -16.55
C PHE A 1149 6.52 -9.76 -15.15
N VAL A 1150 6.23 -10.88 -14.51
CA VAL A 1150 5.89 -10.95 -13.10
C VAL A 1150 6.96 -11.75 -12.36
N GLN A 1151 7.38 -11.26 -11.20
CA GLN A 1151 8.25 -11.97 -10.27
C GLN A 1151 7.41 -12.47 -9.10
N ILE A 1152 7.43 -13.78 -8.89
CA ILE A 1152 6.74 -14.47 -7.80
C ILE A 1152 7.82 -15.13 -6.95
N GLY A 1153 8.10 -14.49 -5.81
CA GLY A 1153 9.25 -14.69 -4.94
C GLY A 1153 10.58 -14.67 -5.72
N ASN A 1154 11.23 -15.82 -5.84
CA ASN A 1154 12.53 -16.04 -6.47
C ASN A 1154 12.43 -16.46 -7.94
N PHE A 1155 11.24 -16.48 -8.53
CA PHE A 1155 11.03 -16.83 -9.93
C PHE A 1155 10.43 -15.67 -10.71
N ARG A 1156 10.91 -15.45 -11.93
CA ARG A 1156 10.32 -14.53 -12.91
C ARG A 1156 9.65 -15.32 -14.03
N VAL A 1157 8.48 -14.87 -14.43
CA VAL A 1157 7.68 -15.41 -15.53
C VAL A 1157 7.33 -14.25 -16.45
N GLY A 1158 7.73 -14.28 -17.72
CA GLY A 1158 7.45 -13.14 -18.59
C GLY A 1158 8.01 -13.21 -20.00
N ASP A 1159 7.62 -12.21 -20.79
CA ASP A 1159 8.05 -12.01 -22.17
C ASP A 1159 9.44 -11.38 -22.21
N VAL A 1160 10.36 -12.05 -22.90
CA VAL A 1160 11.74 -11.60 -23.08
C VAL A 1160 11.83 -10.65 -24.28
N ASP A 1161 11.34 -11.01 -25.46
CA ASP A 1161 11.65 -10.25 -26.69
C ASP A 1161 10.50 -10.25 -27.71
N GLY A 1162 9.27 -10.56 -27.27
CA GLY A 1162 8.11 -10.82 -28.11
C GLY A 1162 8.10 -12.27 -28.62
N VAL A 1163 9.27 -12.80 -28.98
CA VAL A 1163 9.42 -14.15 -29.57
C VAL A 1163 9.55 -15.24 -28.49
N HIS A 1164 10.13 -14.91 -27.34
CA HIS A 1164 10.43 -15.84 -26.26
C HIS A 1164 9.74 -15.43 -24.97
N PHE A 1165 9.05 -16.36 -24.35
CA PHE A 1165 8.53 -16.26 -22.99
C PHE A 1165 9.23 -17.25 -22.10
N SER A 1166 9.53 -16.91 -20.85
CA SER A 1166 10.32 -17.80 -20.00
C SER A 1166 9.89 -17.85 -18.54
N VAL A 1167 10.25 -18.96 -17.89
CA VAL A 1167 10.24 -19.13 -16.43
C VAL A 1167 11.69 -19.25 -15.97
N THR A 1168 12.16 -18.30 -15.17
CA THR A 1168 13.56 -18.19 -14.76
C THR A 1168 13.69 -17.91 -13.27
N HIS A 1169 14.66 -18.55 -12.60
CA HIS A 1169 14.98 -18.29 -11.20
C HIS A 1169 15.96 -17.10 -11.06
N VAL A 1170 15.89 -16.34 -9.95
CA VAL A 1170 16.80 -15.21 -9.64
C VAL A 1170 18.28 -15.61 -9.57
N GLY A 1171 18.57 -16.90 -9.38
CA GLY A 1171 19.91 -17.47 -9.51
C GLY A 1171 20.46 -17.53 -10.95
N GLY A 1172 19.76 -16.96 -11.93
CA GLY A 1172 20.22 -16.85 -13.33
C GLY A 1172 19.98 -18.10 -14.18
N LYS A 1173 19.12 -19.03 -13.74
CA LYS A 1173 18.79 -20.24 -14.50
C LYS A 1173 17.37 -20.21 -15.05
N THR A 1174 17.26 -20.27 -16.37
CA THR A 1174 16.00 -20.39 -17.12
C THR A 1174 15.59 -21.86 -17.16
N ALA A 1175 14.38 -22.15 -16.66
CA ALA A 1175 13.83 -23.49 -16.55
C ALA A 1175 13.04 -23.92 -17.80
N GLN A 1176 12.32 -23.00 -18.43
CA GLN A 1176 11.56 -23.26 -19.65
C GLN A 1176 11.51 -21.99 -20.50
N ILE A 1177 11.67 -22.16 -21.81
CA ILE A 1177 11.41 -21.15 -22.82
C ILE A 1177 10.24 -21.62 -23.68
N PHE A 1178 9.26 -20.75 -23.91
CA PHE A 1178 8.15 -20.91 -24.83
C PHE A 1178 8.42 -19.98 -26.02
N ARG A 1179 8.24 -20.46 -27.25
CA ARG A 1179 8.49 -19.70 -28.48
C ARG A 1179 7.20 -19.30 -29.18
N SER A 1180 7.21 -18.15 -29.84
CA SER A 1180 6.03 -17.59 -30.53
C SER A 1180 5.46 -18.51 -31.63
N ASP A 1181 6.27 -19.46 -32.13
CA ASP A 1181 5.87 -20.53 -33.04
C ASP A 1181 5.13 -21.70 -32.36
N GLY A 1182 4.97 -21.66 -31.04
CA GLY A 1182 4.33 -22.67 -30.21
C GLY A 1182 5.27 -23.77 -29.71
N THR A 1183 6.56 -23.76 -30.07
CA THR A 1183 7.52 -24.78 -29.61
C THR A 1183 8.10 -24.45 -28.23
N LEU A 1184 8.75 -25.45 -27.62
CA LEU A 1184 9.34 -25.38 -26.28
C LEU A 1184 10.87 -25.57 -26.34
N ALA A 1185 11.58 -24.93 -25.42
CA ALA A 1185 12.99 -25.19 -25.13
C ALA A 1185 13.20 -25.38 -23.62
N PRO A 1186 13.31 -26.62 -23.12
CA PRO A 1186 13.50 -26.89 -21.70
C PRO A 1186 14.91 -26.48 -21.22
N GLY A 1187 15.00 -26.15 -19.94
CA GLY A 1187 16.25 -25.88 -19.22
C GLY A 1187 17.03 -27.15 -18.83
N PRO A 1188 18.16 -27.00 -18.12
CA PRO A 1188 18.67 -25.77 -17.51
C PRO A 1188 19.42 -24.89 -18.51
N ARG A 1189 19.11 -23.60 -18.52
CA ARG A 1189 19.73 -22.61 -19.42
C ARG A 1189 20.07 -21.31 -18.69
N SER A 1190 20.83 -20.42 -19.32
CA SER A 1190 21.15 -19.08 -18.79
C SER A 1190 20.84 -17.94 -19.75
N ASP A 1191 20.32 -18.27 -20.93
CA ASP A 1191 19.80 -17.33 -21.92
C ASP A 1191 18.28 -17.12 -21.75
N TYR A 1192 17.73 -16.14 -22.49
CA TYR A 1192 16.30 -15.80 -22.52
C TYR A 1192 15.68 -15.63 -21.13
N THR A 1193 16.34 -14.81 -20.31
CA THR A 1193 15.92 -14.48 -18.95
C THR A 1193 15.38 -13.06 -18.90
N THR A 1194 14.36 -12.84 -18.06
CA THR A 1194 13.89 -11.50 -17.66
C THR A 1194 14.70 -10.95 -16.48
N PHE A 1195 15.63 -11.73 -15.94
CA PHE A 1195 16.56 -11.30 -14.89
C PHE A 1195 17.51 -10.22 -15.42
N GLY A 1196 17.73 -9.17 -14.63
CA GLY A 1196 18.46 -7.96 -15.04
C GLY A 1196 17.54 -6.81 -15.47
N ARG A 1197 16.24 -7.06 -15.71
CA ARG A 1197 15.24 -5.98 -15.84
C ARG A 1197 14.87 -5.43 -14.46
N PRO A 1198 14.71 -4.10 -14.32
CA PRO A 1198 14.26 -3.51 -13.07
C PRO A 1198 12.84 -3.97 -12.75
N LEU A 1199 12.57 -4.13 -11.45
CA LEU A 1199 11.19 -4.19 -10.96
C LEU A 1199 10.59 -2.78 -11.08
N THR A 1200 9.30 -2.72 -11.35
CA THR A 1200 8.55 -1.46 -11.41
C THR A 1200 7.49 -1.48 -10.33
N ASP A 1201 7.37 -0.38 -9.58
CA ASP A 1201 6.26 -0.19 -8.66
C ASP A 1201 4.97 -0.09 -9.49
N CYS A 1202 4.26 -1.20 -9.52
CA CYS A 1202 3.00 -1.31 -10.20
C CYS A 1202 1.88 -1.30 -9.19
N ASN A 1203 0.96 -0.35 -9.33
CA ASN A 1203 -0.35 -0.46 -8.71
C ASN A 1203 -1.20 -1.41 -9.55
N VAL A 1204 -0.95 -2.71 -9.42
CA VAL A 1204 -1.99 -3.68 -9.78
C VAL A 1204 -3.05 -3.51 -8.71
N LEU A 1205 -4.20 -2.95 -9.09
CA LEU A 1205 -5.37 -2.85 -8.22
C LEU A 1205 -5.81 -4.28 -7.85
N ALA A 1206 -5.16 -4.83 -6.83
CA ALA A 1206 -5.69 -5.93 -6.04
C ALA A 1206 -6.84 -5.34 -5.23
N ASP A 1207 -8.00 -5.96 -5.33
CA ASP A 1207 -9.21 -5.52 -4.61
C ASP A 1207 -9.05 -5.71 -3.10
#